data_AF-A0A8S4NKJ4-F1
#
_entry.id   AF-A0A8S4NKJ4-F1
#
_cell.length_a   1.000
_cell.length_b   1.000
_cell.length_c   1.000
_cell.angle_alpha   90.00
_cell.angle_beta   90.00
_cell.angle_gamma   90.00
#
_symmetry.space_group_name_H-M   'P 1'
#
loop_
_entity.id
_entity.type
_entity.pdbx_description
1 polymer ?
#
loop_
_entity_poly.entity_id
_entity_poly.type
_entity_poly.pdbx_seq_one_letter_code
_entity_poly.pdbx_strand_id
1 'polypeptide(L)'
;MSSNMATYLLIFSFLLAGVKGDYDSNVPTKTNGLHTIDIVEDVKNTTSGPVGVNPTITLTNALLLIIGFGIFSVAVAFTFNLVRKKVYHDDQNVDTAFDAGGNVSIGLTATTIVSQWTWSATLLQSSTVASKYGISGPFWYGAGATIQILMFASLSIQLKTKAPGAKTFLQVIRARFGKPAHVVFCVFACLTNLVVMISLLLAGSSVMTSLVQDLSLELTCMILAAVLGSYTLIGGLGATFYVSYFNTTLIFCMVILLVIEVYYNPSGRENNPLGNVDIIYQYLNQTVGPEGNKENSYLTFLSSGGAMFGVINIIGNFGTVFCDQSYWQSSVAAKPVQGVWGFIAGGLTWFAIPFTLATTMGLSYLALGTLRGGPLLSPVDVDKGLVPPVVAQVLLGSSGEYVLLMLNLMAVMSTGSAEVIAVASIIVYDIYQIYVLPFRKNCDMKSCVLCNLPLPVVMDDCEETLKENGNGNGNGHAEKYVCDCPPVISCEQCTKDNLKIKEVTEINVTEQYTCSIHGKYRQYQDKLLSIKNWIILWLTLATIPLILFCVGVGLNLGWVFWFTGVLIGCTVVPIALSVTWSRLTSKGMISGVVTGCACGLIAWLAMASTYPGGLGDFLKNTGQELAMFVGNCVSIGVGGGVCIIVSLITNNRKTHDARTEWEKTRNIENPLYPWSLKYAHEFTTISRPSQEKMTQIFKRAKYIAIGFGLVLTAAIIIIWPSIMISIGVLNVTQFRMWTQLSQVWAFIAAIFIITVPLIQEIYGIVHRVKKNRNNERSRETEQNGGTQLNGHAHNVDDTKRDTDSMI
;
A
#
# COMPACT_ATOMS: atom_id res chain seq x y z
N MET A 1 -17.12 -1.95 32.67
CA MET A 1 -16.18 -2.04 31.53
C MET A 1 -15.37 -3.33 31.46
N SER A 2 -15.13 -4.07 32.56
CA SER A 2 -14.36 -5.34 32.51
C SER A 2 -15.18 -6.60 32.16
N SER A 3 -16.50 -6.64 32.42
CA SER A 3 -17.31 -7.84 32.15
C SER A 3 -17.56 -8.09 30.66
N ASN A 4 -17.74 -7.02 29.86
CA ASN A 4 -18.05 -7.18 28.42
C ASN A 4 -16.83 -7.63 27.62
N MET A 5 -15.61 -7.22 27.99
CA MET A 5 -14.39 -7.59 27.30
C MET A 5 -14.03 -9.08 27.49
N ALA A 6 -14.36 -9.65 28.65
CA ALA A 6 -14.25 -11.08 28.91
C ALA A 6 -15.26 -11.89 28.08
N THR A 7 -16.48 -11.38 27.87
CA THR A 7 -17.48 -12.00 26.99
C THR A 7 -17.01 -12.04 25.54
N TYR A 8 -16.39 -10.97 25.03
CA TYR A 8 -15.84 -10.96 23.67
C TYR A 8 -14.66 -11.94 23.50
N LEU A 9 -13.80 -12.11 24.51
CA LEU A 9 -12.71 -13.09 24.49
C LEU A 9 -13.22 -14.55 24.63
N LEU A 10 -14.29 -14.76 25.38
CA LEU A 10 -14.96 -16.07 25.50
C LEU A 10 -15.68 -16.47 24.21
N ILE A 11 -16.32 -15.52 23.51
CA ILE A 11 -16.91 -15.75 22.18
C ILE A 11 -15.82 -16.06 21.14
N PHE A 12 -14.67 -15.38 21.23
CA PHE A 12 -13.49 -15.67 20.40
C PHE A 12 -12.96 -17.10 20.63
N SER A 13 -13.10 -17.62 21.85
CA SER A 13 -12.72 -18.98 22.22
C SER A 13 -13.76 -20.02 21.78
N PHE A 14 -15.05 -19.68 21.82
CA PHE A 14 -16.15 -20.53 21.35
C PHE A 14 -16.15 -20.72 19.83
N LEU A 15 -15.71 -19.71 19.05
CA LEU A 15 -15.63 -19.80 17.59
C LEU A 15 -14.40 -20.59 17.08
N LEU A 16 -13.36 -20.77 17.90
CA LEU A 16 -12.23 -21.66 17.60
C LEU A 16 -12.58 -23.15 17.80
N ALA A 17 -13.64 -23.45 18.55
CA ALA A 17 -14.18 -24.79 18.68
C ALA A 17 -15.24 -25.02 17.59
N GLY A 18 -14.87 -25.78 16.55
CA GLY A 18 -15.69 -26.00 15.37
C GLY A 18 -17.14 -26.40 15.64
N VAL A 19 -18.02 -25.87 14.79
CA VAL A 19 -19.46 -26.14 14.69
C VAL A 19 -19.76 -27.64 14.78
N LYS A 20 -20.37 -28.06 15.90
CA LYS A 20 -21.30 -29.19 15.92
C LYS A 20 -22.68 -28.61 16.23
N GLY A 21 -23.47 -28.42 15.18
CA GLY A 21 -24.87 -28.09 15.31
C GLY A 21 -25.67 -29.34 15.64
N ASP A 22 -26.36 -29.35 16.76
CA ASP A 22 -27.64 -30.04 16.88
C ASP A 22 -28.72 -28.99 16.64
N TYR A 23 -29.26 -28.98 15.42
CA TYR A 23 -30.48 -28.26 15.08
C TYR A 23 -31.65 -29.13 15.49
N ASP A 24 -32.17 -28.91 16.70
CA ASP A 24 -33.46 -29.47 17.08
C ASP A 24 -34.56 -28.70 16.34
N SER A 25 -35.19 -29.39 15.40
CA SER A 25 -36.36 -28.97 14.65
C SER A 25 -37.58 -28.92 15.55
N ASN A 26 -37.90 -27.76 16.12
CA ASN A 26 -39.24 -27.46 16.63
C ASN A 26 -39.52 -25.96 16.51
N VAL A 27 -40.00 -25.56 15.33
CA VAL A 27 -40.65 -24.27 15.10
C VAL A 27 -42.10 -24.42 15.58
N PRO A 28 -42.56 -23.70 16.63
CA PRO A 28 -43.98 -23.53 16.83
C PRO A 28 -44.44 -22.40 15.90
N THR A 29 -45.08 -22.78 14.80
CA THR A 29 -45.95 -21.90 14.03
C THR A 29 -47.09 -21.41 14.93
N LYS A 30 -46.92 -20.24 15.56
CA LYS A 30 -48.03 -19.44 16.07
C LYS A 30 -47.91 -18.02 15.52
N THR A 31 -48.82 -17.75 14.59
CA THR A 31 -49.22 -16.43 14.09
C THR A 31 -49.46 -15.45 15.23
N ASN A 32 -48.56 -14.48 15.42
CA ASN A 32 -48.81 -13.28 16.21
C ASN A 32 -48.50 -12.05 15.34
N GLY A 33 -49.49 -11.63 14.56
CA GLY A 33 -49.43 -10.37 13.78
C GLY A 33 -49.51 -9.10 14.63
N LEU A 34 -49.66 -9.19 15.96
CA LEU A 34 -49.66 -8.03 16.86
C LEU A 34 -48.26 -7.59 17.29
N HIS A 35 -47.32 -8.51 17.55
CA HIS A 35 -45.98 -8.14 18.05
C HIS A 35 -45.08 -7.50 16.99
N THR A 36 -45.31 -7.76 15.71
CA THR A 36 -44.54 -7.16 14.60
C THR A 36 -44.96 -5.70 14.36
N ILE A 37 -46.21 -5.34 14.67
CA ILE A 37 -46.72 -3.97 14.50
C ILE A 37 -46.18 -3.05 15.60
N ASP A 38 -46.17 -3.52 16.85
CA ASP A 38 -45.65 -2.74 17.98
C ASP A 38 -44.13 -2.50 17.86
N ILE A 39 -43.36 -3.47 17.37
CA ILE A 39 -41.92 -3.28 17.08
C ILE A 39 -41.72 -2.29 15.91
N VAL A 40 -42.56 -2.35 14.88
CA VAL A 40 -42.47 -1.41 13.74
C VAL A 40 -42.84 0.02 14.15
N GLU A 41 -43.77 0.21 15.09
CA GLU A 41 -44.18 1.52 15.61
C GLU A 41 -43.13 2.12 16.58
N ASP A 42 -42.57 1.31 17.50
CA ASP A 42 -41.48 1.76 18.38
C ASP A 42 -40.17 2.02 17.61
N VAL A 43 -39.88 1.23 16.57
CA VAL A 43 -38.72 1.46 15.69
C VAL A 43 -38.93 2.67 14.77
N LYS A 44 -40.17 2.96 14.35
CA LYS A 44 -40.50 4.24 13.70
C LYS A 44 -40.16 5.42 14.61
N ASN A 45 -40.43 5.30 15.91
CA ASN A 45 -40.13 6.34 16.90
C ASN A 45 -38.63 6.45 17.25
N THR A 46 -37.84 5.38 17.11
CA THR A 46 -36.36 5.43 17.29
C THR A 46 -35.63 5.86 16.02
N THR A 47 -36.17 5.58 14.83
CA THR A 47 -35.61 5.99 13.53
C THR A 47 -36.15 7.34 13.01
N SER A 48 -37.14 7.93 13.70
CA SER A 48 -37.66 9.30 13.46
C SER A 48 -36.74 10.42 13.96
N GLY A 49 -35.47 10.13 14.25
CA GLY A 49 -34.46 11.15 14.52
C GLY A 49 -34.18 12.06 13.31
N PRO A 50 -33.41 13.14 13.48
CA PRO A 50 -33.01 14.02 12.38
C PRO A 50 -32.45 13.24 11.17
N VAL A 51 -32.69 13.73 9.96
CA VAL A 51 -31.96 13.24 8.76
C VAL A 51 -30.50 13.70 8.90
N GLY A 52 -29.55 12.79 8.78
CA GLY A 52 -28.13 13.08 9.04
C GLY A 52 -27.53 12.27 10.19
N VAL A 53 -26.23 12.46 10.41
CA VAL A 53 -25.49 11.92 11.55
C VAL A 53 -25.55 12.95 12.67
N ASN A 54 -25.96 12.54 13.88
CA ASN A 54 -25.97 13.43 15.04
C ASN A 54 -24.70 13.21 15.87
N PRO A 55 -23.76 14.15 15.96
CA PRO A 55 -22.52 13.88 16.70
C PRO A 55 -22.81 13.64 18.19
N THR A 56 -22.41 12.50 18.75
CA THR A 56 -22.53 12.21 20.20
C THR A 56 -21.18 12.16 20.92
N ILE A 57 -20.08 12.05 20.17
CA ILE A 57 -18.73 12.03 20.76
C ILE A 57 -18.35 13.45 21.18
N THR A 58 -18.04 13.62 22.46
CA THR A 58 -17.52 14.90 22.97
C THR A 58 -16.10 15.15 22.46
N LEU A 59 -15.76 16.41 22.22
CA LEU A 59 -14.43 16.82 21.77
C LEU A 59 -13.31 16.27 22.68
N THR A 60 -13.51 16.31 24.00
CA THR A 60 -12.55 15.78 24.97
C THR A 60 -12.29 14.30 24.78
N ASN A 61 -13.34 13.48 24.59
CA ASN A 61 -13.19 12.05 24.40
C ASN A 61 -12.49 11.72 23.08
N ALA A 62 -12.81 12.46 22.01
CA ALA A 62 -12.13 12.32 20.73
C ALA A 62 -10.63 12.63 20.86
N LEU A 63 -10.27 13.74 21.52
CA LEU A 63 -8.87 14.13 21.72
C LEU A 63 -8.09 13.12 22.56
N LEU A 64 -8.67 12.62 23.66
CA LEU A 64 -8.04 11.59 24.50
C LEU A 64 -7.78 10.31 23.72
N LEU A 65 -8.74 9.90 22.89
CA LEU A 65 -8.62 8.75 22.01
C LEU A 65 -7.46 8.95 21.02
N ILE A 66 -7.41 10.09 20.33
CA ILE A 66 -6.34 10.40 19.36
C ILE A 66 -4.96 10.41 20.04
N ILE A 67 -4.84 11.06 21.20
CA ILE A 67 -3.58 11.09 21.97
C ILE A 67 -3.16 9.67 22.36
N GLY A 68 -4.11 8.85 22.83
CA GLY A 68 -3.88 7.45 23.15
C GLY A 68 -3.30 6.66 21.98
N PHE A 69 -3.85 6.85 20.78
CA PHE A 69 -3.33 6.22 19.56
C PHE A 69 -1.97 6.76 19.13
N GLY A 70 -1.75 8.07 19.24
CA GLY A 70 -0.44 8.67 18.99
C GLY A 70 0.64 8.04 19.89
N ILE A 71 0.36 7.95 21.20
CA ILE A 71 1.26 7.32 22.17
C ILE A 71 1.48 5.84 21.83
N PHE A 72 0.42 5.09 21.50
CA PHE A 72 0.51 3.69 21.11
C PHE A 72 1.43 3.50 19.89
N SER A 73 1.23 4.27 18.82
CA SER A 73 2.02 4.17 17.59
C SER A 73 3.49 4.56 17.82
N VAL A 74 3.74 5.58 18.64
CA VAL A 74 5.10 5.95 19.04
C VAL A 74 5.76 4.85 19.89
N ALA A 75 5.02 4.22 20.81
CA ALA A 75 5.52 3.12 21.62
C ALA A 75 5.87 1.88 20.77
N VAL A 76 5.04 1.55 19.77
CA VAL A 76 5.32 0.48 18.79
C VAL A 76 6.59 0.80 18.00
N ALA A 77 6.68 2.01 17.45
CA ALA A 77 7.85 2.45 16.69
C ALA A 77 9.14 2.44 17.54
N PHE A 78 9.06 2.89 18.79
CA PHE A 78 10.18 2.86 19.72
C PHE A 78 10.62 1.42 20.07
N THR A 79 9.66 0.53 20.33
CA THR A 79 9.92 -0.88 20.59
C THR A 79 10.62 -1.54 19.39
N PHE A 80 10.18 -1.23 18.18
CA PHE A 80 10.84 -1.69 16.96
C PHE A 80 12.31 -1.20 16.88
N ASN A 81 12.54 0.09 17.11
CA ASN A 81 13.89 0.66 17.09
C ASN A 81 14.80 -0.02 18.14
N LEU A 82 14.26 -0.34 19.32
CA LEU A 82 14.99 -1.09 20.35
C LEU A 82 15.33 -2.51 19.91
N VAL A 83 14.38 -3.23 19.29
CA VAL A 83 14.62 -4.58 18.76
C VAL A 83 15.70 -4.55 17.68
N ARG A 84 15.65 -3.60 16.76
CA ARG A 84 16.68 -3.44 15.72
C ARG A 84 18.04 -3.14 16.31
N LYS A 85 18.12 -2.19 17.24
CA LYS A 85 19.38 -1.82 17.90
C LYS A 85 19.99 -2.98 18.67
N LYS A 86 19.22 -3.70 19.50
CA LYS A 86 19.75 -4.74 20.40
C LYS A 86 19.88 -6.11 19.76
N VAL A 87 19.04 -6.47 18.79
CA VAL A 87 19.02 -7.81 18.19
C VAL A 87 19.73 -7.83 16.84
N TYR A 88 19.47 -6.84 15.99
CA TYR A 88 19.92 -6.82 14.59
C TYR A 88 21.21 -6.01 14.38
N HIS A 89 21.52 -5.05 15.25
CA HIS A 89 22.73 -4.21 15.24
C HIS A 89 22.90 -3.37 13.95
N ASP A 90 21.81 -2.79 13.43
CA ASP A 90 21.76 -2.09 12.13
C ASP A 90 21.13 -0.68 12.15
N ASP A 91 21.18 0.01 13.29
CA ASP A 91 20.48 1.27 13.58
C ASP A 91 20.97 2.51 12.81
N GLN A 92 22.17 2.49 12.23
CA GLN A 92 22.82 3.69 11.64
C GLN A 92 22.89 3.73 10.11
N ASN A 93 22.24 2.80 9.38
CA ASN A 93 22.30 2.80 7.91
C ASN A 93 21.12 3.56 7.28
N VAL A 94 21.40 4.58 6.44
CA VAL A 94 20.39 5.35 5.68
C VAL A 94 19.47 4.44 4.87
N ASP A 95 20.05 3.39 4.30
CA ASP A 95 19.29 2.39 3.54
C ASP A 95 18.26 1.70 4.41
N THR A 96 18.60 1.41 5.67
CA THR A 96 17.68 0.75 6.60
C THR A 96 16.51 1.66 7.00
N ALA A 97 16.74 2.97 7.09
CA ALA A 97 15.69 3.94 7.39
C ALA A 97 14.65 4.08 6.27
N PHE A 98 15.01 3.75 5.02
CA PHE A 98 14.13 3.87 3.85
C PHE A 98 13.77 2.55 3.19
N ASP A 99 14.46 1.44 3.40
CA ASP A 99 14.16 0.15 2.76
C ASP A 99 13.94 -0.99 3.75
N ALA A 100 13.88 -0.67 5.05
CA ALA A 100 13.76 -1.62 6.15
C ALA A 100 14.84 -2.72 6.18
N GLY A 101 15.92 -2.57 5.40
CA GLY A 101 16.96 -3.57 5.19
C GLY A 101 16.71 -4.52 4.01
N GLY A 102 15.63 -4.34 3.23
CA GLY A 102 15.26 -5.21 2.10
C GLY A 102 14.90 -6.66 2.47
N ASN A 103 14.57 -6.89 3.74
CA ASN A 103 14.41 -8.22 4.33
C ASN A 103 13.04 -8.42 5.02
N VAL A 104 12.00 -7.76 4.54
CA VAL A 104 10.64 -7.89 5.09
C VAL A 104 10.00 -9.22 4.69
N SER A 105 9.31 -9.86 5.65
CA SER A 105 8.62 -11.15 5.53
C SER A 105 7.35 -11.08 4.67
N ILE A 106 6.83 -12.23 4.23
CA ILE A 106 5.60 -12.31 3.42
C ILE A 106 4.42 -11.70 4.17
N GLY A 107 4.22 -12.10 5.43
CA GLY A 107 3.12 -11.64 6.26
C GLY A 107 3.19 -10.13 6.48
N LEU A 108 4.35 -9.61 6.89
CA LEU A 108 4.50 -8.18 7.15
C LEU A 108 4.36 -7.34 5.87
N THR A 109 4.83 -7.85 4.72
CA THR A 109 4.61 -7.24 3.41
C THR A 109 3.12 -7.21 3.08
N ALA A 110 2.43 -8.34 3.16
CA ALA A 110 0.99 -8.44 2.87
C ALA A 110 0.18 -7.48 3.75
N THR A 111 0.43 -7.47 5.06
CA THR A 111 -0.28 -6.58 5.98
C THR A 111 0.01 -5.11 5.68
N THR A 112 1.24 -4.75 5.33
CA THR A 112 1.57 -3.36 4.97
C THR A 112 0.85 -2.92 3.70
N ILE A 113 0.75 -3.79 2.69
CA ILE A 113 -0.03 -3.52 1.47
C ILE A 113 -1.51 -3.32 1.80
N VAL A 114 -2.10 -4.18 2.64
CA VAL A 114 -3.50 -4.00 3.08
C VAL A 114 -3.67 -2.67 3.81
N SER A 115 -2.76 -2.35 4.72
CA SER A 115 -2.79 -1.11 5.51
C SER A 115 -2.70 0.14 4.64
N GLN A 116 -1.80 0.14 3.65
CA GLN A 116 -1.59 1.24 2.71
C GLN A 116 -2.76 1.44 1.75
N TRP A 117 -3.45 0.36 1.39
CA TRP A 117 -4.59 0.44 0.46
C TRP A 117 -5.94 0.59 1.17
N THR A 118 -5.99 0.45 2.49
CA THR A 118 -7.20 0.70 3.28
C THR A 118 -7.30 2.18 3.61
N TRP A 119 -7.75 2.96 2.63
CA TRP A 119 -7.97 4.39 2.78
C TRP A 119 -9.22 4.66 3.61
N SER A 120 -9.34 5.86 4.18
CA SER A 120 -10.61 6.31 4.74
C SER A 120 -11.73 6.22 3.68
N ALA A 121 -11.41 6.59 2.44
CA ALA A 121 -12.28 6.40 1.28
C ALA A 121 -12.69 4.93 1.05
N THR A 122 -11.81 3.95 1.29
CA THR A 122 -12.12 2.52 1.16
C THR A 122 -13.25 2.10 2.10
N LEU A 123 -13.25 2.63 3.33
CA LEU A 123 -14.25 2.28 4.33
C LEU A 123 -15.60 2.97 4.06
N LEU A 124 -15.56 4.20 3.54
CA LEU A 124 -16.74 5.05 3.36
C LEU A 124 -17.34 4.93 1.96
N GLN A 125 -16.53 5.15 0.93
CA GLN A 125 -16.97 5.19 -0.47
C GLN A 125 -17.48 3.83 -0.94
N SER A 126 -16.89 2.72 -0.45
CA SER A 126 -17.38 1.38 -0.78
C SER A 126 -18.84 1.17 -0.36
N SER A 127 -19.21 1.66 0.82
CA SER A 127 -20.58 1.58 1.33
C SER A 127 -21.51 2.60 0.65
N THR A 128 -21.02 3.78 0.28
CA THR A 128 -21.77 4.74 -0.55
C THR A 128 -22.10 4.16 -1.94
N VAL A 129 -21.15 3.46 -2.56
CA VAL A 129 -21.36 2.80 -3.85
C VAL A 129 -22.35 1.64 -3.69
N ALA A 130 -22.34 0.94 -2.56
CA ALA A 130 -23.33 -0.08 -2.25
C ALA A 130 -24.75 0.48 -2.06
N SER A 131 -24.90 1.64 -1.41
CA SER A 131 -26.20 2.31 -1.32
C SER A 131 -26.70 2.83 -2.67
N LYS A 132 -25.80 3.10 -3.63
CA LYS A 132 -26.16 3.53 -4.98
C LYS A 132 -26.54 2.38 -5.90
N TYR A 133 -25.78 1.28 -5.90
CA TYR A 133 -25.92 0.21 -6.91
C TYR A 133 -26.31 -1.16 -6.34
N GLY A 134 -26.57 -1.27 -5.04
CA GLY A 134 -26.93 -2.54 -4.39
C GLY A 134 -25.75 -3.50 -4.32
N ILE A 135 -26.01 -4.80 -4.46
CA ILE A 135 -24.98 -5.86 -4.34
C ILE A 135 -23.84 -5.75 -5.37
N SER A 136 -24.09 -5.09 -6.51
CA SER A 136 -23.10 -4.84 -7.56
C SER A 136 -21.99 -3.88 -7.06
N GLY A 137 -22.36 -2.92 -6.20
CA GLY A 137 -21.46 -1.88 -5.69
C GLY A 137 -20.27 -2.40 -4.86
N PRO A 138 -20.50 -3.13 -3.74
CA PRO A 138 -19.43 -3.72 -2.92
C PRO A 138 -18.43 -4.53 -3.74
N PHE A 139 -18.95 -5.32 -4.69
CA PHE A 139 -18.13 -6.16 -5.54
C PHE A 139 -17.26 -5.34 -6.48
N TRP A 140 -17.84 -4.44 -7.28
CA TRP A 140 -17.05 -3.63 -8.23
C TRP A 140 -16.06 -2.70 -7.53
N TYR A 141 -16.37 -2.27 -6.30
CA TYR A 141 -15.42 -1.53 -5.48
C TYR A 141 -14.21 -2.40 -5.11
N GLY A 142 -14.44 -3.55 -4.47
CA GLY A 142 -13.36 -4.45 -4.04
C GLY A 142 -12.60 -5.03 -5.23
N ALA A 143 -13.31 -5.57 -6.22
CA ALA A 143 -12.73 -6.20 -7.41
C ALA A 143 -11.92 -5.20 -8.23
N GLY A 144 -12.51 -4.03 -8.49
CA GLY A 144 -11.90 -2.98 -9.31
C GLY A 144 -10.68 -2.31 -8.68
N ALA A 145 -10.39 -2.57 -7.40
CA ALA A 145 -9.22 -2.04 -6.69
C ALA A 145 -8.23 -3.14 -6.27
N THR A 146 -8.60 -4.42 -6.37
CA THR A 146 -7.72 -5.54 -5.99
C THR A 146 -6.77 -5.96 -7.12
N ILE A 147 -7.24 -5.91 -8.36
CA ILE A 147 -6.49 -6.46 -9.51
C ILE A 147 -5.16 -5.74 -9.76
N GLN A 148 -5.08 -4.47 -9.40
CA GLN A 148 -3.89 -3.64 -9.56
C GLN A 148 -2.76 -4.17 -8.68
N ILE A 149 -3.07 -4.50 -7.42
CA ILE A 149 -2.11 -5.08 -6.47
C ILE A 149 -1.65 -6.45 -6.96
N LEU A 150 -2.59 -7.29 -7.43
CA LEU A 150 -2.27 -8.62 -7.96
C LEU A 150 -1.33 -8.52 -9.18
N MET A 151 -1.60 -7.60 -10.10
CA MET A 151 -0.74 -7.37 -11.26
C MET A 151 0.59 -6.70 -10.88
N PHE A 152 0.61 -5.86 -9.84
CA PHE A 152 1.82 -5.19 -9.37
C PHE A 152 2.87 -6.19 -8.84
N ALA A 153 2.46 -7.37 -8.35
CA ALA A 153 3.39 -8.46 -8.01
C ALA A 153 4.35 -8.80 -9.17
N SER A 154 3.86 -8.71 -10.42
CA SER A 154 4.67 -8.95 -11.63
C SER A 154 5.67 -7.84 -11.94
N LEU A 155 5.38 -6.60 -11.52
CA LEU A 155 6.30 -5.46 -11.63
C LEU A 155 7.32 -5.49 -10.51
N SER A 156 6.90 -5.85 -9.29
CA SER A 156 7.76 -5.99 -8.11
C SER A 156 8.91 -6.96 -8.37
N ILE A 157 8.63 -8.16 -8.87
CA ILE A 157 9.68 -9.14 -9.20
C ILE A 157 10.59 -8.67 -10.34
N GLN A 158 10.06 -7.91 -11.30
CA GLN A 158 10.85 -7.39 -12.40
C GLN A 158 11.79 -6.26 -11.97
N LEU A 159 11.36 -5.40 -11.04
CA LEU A 159 12.22 -4.41 -10.41
C LEU A 159 13.39 -5.11 -9.73
N LYS A 160 13.13 -6.13 -8.91
CA LYS A 160 14.19 -6.87 -8.21
C LYS A 160 15.15 -7.60 -9.16
N THR A 161 14.64 -8.11 -10.27
CA THR A 161 15.46 -8.81 -11.27
C THR A 161 16.34 -7.84 -12.08
N LYS A 162 15.81 -6.68 -12.46
CA LYS A 162 16.43 -5.75 -13.43
C LYS A 162 17.11 -4.52 -12.80
N ALA A 163 16.68 -4.11 -11.62
CA ALA A 163 17.16 -2.94 -10.90
C ALA A 163 17.21 -3.18 -9.38
N PRO A 164 17.97 -4.20 -8.89
CA PRO A 164 17.96 -4.61 -7.48
C PRO A 164 18.42 -3.52 -6.49
N GLY A 165 19.23 -2.56 -6.94
CA GLY A 165 19.71 -1.44 -6.12
C GLY A 165 18.86 -0.17 -6.21
N ALA A 166 17.81 -0.14 -7.04
CA ALA A 166 16.93 1.02 -7.15
C ALA A 166 16.10 1.23 -5.88
N LYS A 167 15.98 2.49 -5.45
CA LYS A 167 15.17 2.91 -4.29
C LYS A 167 13.81 3.44 -4.69
N THR A 168 13.74 4.05 -5.88
CA THR A 168 12.49 4.54 -6.47
C THR A 168 12.35 4.01 -7.89
N PHE A 169 11.12 3.91 -8.39
CA PHE A 169 10.91 3.52 -9.79
C PHE A 169 11.39 4.61 -10.77
N LEU A 170 11.42 5.86 -10.31
CA LEU A 170 11.92 7.01 -11.05
C LEU A 170 13.41 6.89 -11.36
N GLN A 171 14.23 6.33 -10.46
CA GLN A 171 15.64 6.02 -10.74
C GLN A 171 15.79 5.06 -11.93
N VAL A 172 14.90 4.07 -12.06
CA VAL A 172 14.88 3.14 -13.21
C VAL A 172 14.55 3.91 -14.49
N ILE A 173 13.55 4.80 -14.44
CA ILE A 173 13.17 5.66 -15.57
C ILE A 173 14.35 6.54 -15.99
N ARG A 174 15.05 7.16 -15.04
CA ARG A 174 16.24 7.98 -15.32
C ARG A 174 17.34 7.19 -15.98
N ALA A 175 17.65 6.00 -15.45
CA ALA A 175 18.73 5.16 -15.96
C ALA A 175 18.47 4.68 -17.39
N ARG A 176 17.21 4.40 -17.75
CA ARG A 176 16.85 3.93 -19.09
C ARG A 176 16.60 5.05 -20.09
N PHE A 177 15.91 6.11 -19.68
CA PHE A 177 15.32 7.10 -20.59
C PHE A 177 15.91 8.50 -20.43
N GLY A 178 16.76 8.72 -19.44
CA GLY A 178 17.46 9.98 -19.22
C GLY A 178 16.63 11.05 -18.52
N LYS A 179 17.19 12.26 -18.48
CA LYS A 179 16.66 13.39 -17.68
C LYS A 179 15.24 13.84 -18.10
N PRO A 180 14.88 13.97 -19.40
CA PRO A 180 13.56 14.50 -19.76
C PRO A 180 12.41 13.59 -19.30
N ALA A 181 12.53 12.28 -19.54
CA ALA A 181 11.52 11.33 -19.08
C ALA A 181 11.44 11.30 -17.54
N HIS A 182 12.59 11.34 -16.87
CA HIS A 182 12.62 11.38 -15.41
C HIS A 182 11.83 12.55 -14.83
N VAL A 183 12.05 13.77 -15.32
CA VAL A 183 11.34 14.97 -14.84
C VAL A 183 9.82 14.85 -15.06
N VAL A 184 9.39 14.36 -16.22
CA VAL A 184 7.96 14.17 -16.51
C VAL A 184 7.34 13.18 -15.52
N PHE A 185 7.98 12.03 -15.29
CA PHE A 185 7.44 11.04 -14.36
C PHE A 185 7.54 11.46 -12.89
N CYS A 186 8.52 12.28 -12.50
CA CYS A 186 8.53 12.91 -11.17
C CYS A 186 7.27 13.77 -10.96
N VAL A 187 6.86 14.54 -11.97
CA VAL A 187 5.64 15.37 -11.89
C VAL A 187 4.41 14.48 -11.72
N PHE A 188 4.25 13.43 -12.52
CA PHE A 188 3.10 12.52 -12.41
C PHE A 188 3.09 11.71 -11.11
N ALA A 189 4.25 11.30 -10.60
CA ALA A 189 4.35 10.65 -9.29
C ALA A 189 3.89 11.60 -8.18
N CYS A 190 4.43 12.83 -8.13
CA CYS A 190 4.00 13.83 -7.16
C CYS A 190 2.51 14.18 -7.28
N LEU A 191 1.96 14.27 -8.50
CA LEU A 191 0.52 14.48 -8.72
C LEU A 191 -0.31 13.31 -8.20
N THR A 192 0.15 12.07 -8.41
CA THR A 192 -0.52 10.86 -7.91
C THR A 192 -0.58 10.88 -6.39
N ASN A 193 0.56 11.05 -5.72
CA ASN A 193 0.62 11.12 -4.26
C ASN A 193 -0.21 12.30 -3.71
N LEU A 194 -0.24 13.45 -4.40
CA LEU A 194 -1.05 14.60 -4.02
C LEU A 194 -2.56 14.27 -4.07
N VAL A 195 -3.02 13.63 -5.14
CA VAL A 195 -4.45 13.26 -5.29
C VAL A 195 -4.85 12.23 -4.23
N VAL A 196 -4.02 11.21 -3.99
CA VAL A 196 -4.26 10.21 -2.94
C VAL A 196 -4.33 10.87 -1.56
N MET A 197 -3.41 11.79 -1.25
CA MET A 197 -3.42 12.56 -0.01
C MET A 197 -4.68 13.41 0.13
N ILE A 198 -5.14 14.09 -0.93
CA ILE A 198 -6.39 14.86 -0.90
C ILE A 198 -7.58 13.94 -0.58
N SER A 199 -7.71 12.80 -1.27
CA SER A 199 -8.79 11.84 -1.04
C SER A 199 -8.80 11.31 0.40
N LEU A 200 -7.64 10.97 0.94
CA LEU A 200 -7.50 10.46 2.30
C LEU A 200 -7.94 11.51 3.34
N LEU A 201 -7.47 12.74 3.18
CA LEU A 201 -7.70 13.81 4.15
C LEU A 201 -9.13 14.37 4.06
N LEU A 202 -9.71 14.48 2.87
CA LEU A 202 -11.12 14.88 2.70
C LEU A 202 -12.06 13.87 3.37
N ALA A 203 -11.88 12.58 3.09
CA ALA A 203 -12.64 11.50 3.73
C ALA A 203 -12.42 11.48 5.25
N GLY A 204 -11.18 11.65 5.69
CA GLY A 204 -10.84 11.72 7.11
C GLY A 204 -11.55 12.88 7.80
N SER A 205 -11.52 14.07 7.21
CA SER A 205 -12.10 15.28 7.77
C SER A 205 -13.63 15.24 7.81
N SER A 206 -14.30 14.73 6.75
CA SER A 206 -15.77 14.66 6.68
C SER A 206 -16.35 13.75 7.77
N VAL A 207 -15.71 12.62 8.05
CA VAL A 207 -16.16 11.70 9.09
C VAL A 207 -15.92 12.29 10.48
N MET A 208 -14.77 12.90 10.72
CA MET A 208 -14.46 13.45 12.04
C MET A 208 -15.41 14.59 12.42
N THR A 209 -15.67 15.53 11.52
CA THR A 209 -16.59 16.64 11.75
C THR A 209 -18.05 16.20 11.86
N SER A 210 -18.40 15.04 11.31
CA SER A 210 -19.76 14.49 11.42
C SER A 210 -19.99 13.66 12.70
N LEU A 211 -18.92 13.12 13.31
CA LEU A 211 -19.01 12.26 14.49
C LEU A 211 -18.72 12.99 15.81
N VAL A 212 -17.91 14.04 15.79
CA VAL A 212 -17.45 14.75 16.99
C VAL A 212 -18.17 16.08 17.16
N GLN A 213 -18.72 16.31 18.35
CA GLN A 213 -19.42 17.54 18.71
C GLN A 213 -18.47 18.73 18.73
N ASP A 214 -18.93 19.86 18.17
CA ASP A 214 -18.24 21.16 18.14
C ASP A 214 -16.81 21.11 17.58
N LEU A 215 -16.49 20.09 16.77
CA LEU A 215 -15.17 19.95 16.16
C LEU A 215 -15.06 20.88 14.95
N SER A 216 -14.26 21.95 15.10
CA SER A 216 -13.98 22.85 13.99
C SER A 216 -13.15 22.17 12.89
N LEU A 217 -13.29 22.65 11.66
CA LEU A 217 -12.54 22.13 10.52
C LEU A 217 -11.02 22.36 10.72
N GLU A 218 -10.64 23.51 11.26
CA GLU A 218 -9.25 23.88 11.50
C GLU A 218 -8.61 22.93 12.52
N LEU A 219 -9.32 22.63 13.62
CA LEU A 219 -8.86 21.67 14.62
C LEU A 219 -8.77 20.26 14.04
N THR A 220 -9.72 19.86 13.20
CA THR A 220 -9.66 18.58 12.46
C THR A 220 -8.40 18.48 11.61
N CYS A 221 -8.06 19.54 10.86
CA CYS A 221 -6.86 19.55 10.02
C CYS A 221 -5.58 19.40 10.86
N MET A 222 -5.50 20.10 12.00
CA MET A 222 -4.36 19.99 12.92
C MET A 222 -4.24 18.59 13.52
N ILE A 223 -5.36 17.99 13.91
CA ILE A 223 -5.42 16.62 14.43
C ILE A 223 -4.94 15.62 13.38
N LEU A 224 -5.45 15.70 12.15
CA LEU A 224 -5.05 14.79 11.07
C LEU A 224 -3.55 14.94 10.76
N ALA A 225 -3.03 16.16 10.69
CA ALA A 225 -1.60 16.40 10.51
C ALA A 225 -0.76 15.82 11.66
N ALA A 226 -1.19 15.99 12.91
CA ALA A 226 -0.50 15.43 14.08
C ALA A 226 -0.48 13.89 14.06
N VAL A 227 -1.61 13.26 13.70
CA VAL A 227 -1.73 11.81 13.55
C VAL A 227 -0.76 11.27 12.49
N LEU A 228 -0.67 11.94 11.34
CA LEU A 228 0.25 11.59 10.25
C LEU A 228 1.73 11.75 10.63
N GLY A 229 2.06 12.81 11.37
CA GLY A 229 3.45 13.12 11.76
C GLY A 229 3.99 12.30 12.92
N SER A 230 3.10 11.79 13.79
CA SER A 230 3.44 11.22 15.10
C SER A 230 4.56 10.17 15.10
N TYR A 231 4.39 9.05 14.38
CA TYR A 231 5.36 7.95 14.35
C TYR A 231 6.28 8.00 13.11
N THR A 232 5.88 8.70 12.05
CA THR A 232 6.63 8.81 10.79
C THR A 232 8.00 9.46 11.00
N LEU A 233 8.07 10.48 11.88
CA LEU A 233 9.32 11.18 12.20
C LEU A 233 10.27 10.35 13.09
N ILE A 234 9.70 9.51 13.97
CA ILE A 234 10.47 8.76 14.97
C ILE A 234 10.97 7.40 14.43
N GLY A 235 10.17 6.74 13.61
CA GLY A 235 10.34 5.33 13.28
C GLY A 235 11.01 4.99 11.95
N GLY A 236 11.02 5.92 10.98
CA GLY A 236 11.43 5.60 9.59
C GLY A 236 10.56 4.51 8.93
N LEU A 237 10.93 4.06 7.72
CA LEU A 237 10.10 3.10 6.98
C LEU A 237 9.95 1.75 7.71
N GLY A 238 11.01 1.28 8.38
CA GLY A 238 10.99 0.00 9.11
C GLY A 238 9.92 -0.05 10.22
N ALA A 239 9.80 0.99 11.03
CA ALA A 239 8.77 1.05 12.06
C ALA A 239 7.36 1.15 11.47
N THR A 240 7.23 1.81 10.32
CA THR A 240 5.94 1.92 9.61
C THR A 240 5.36 0.56 9.27
N PHE A 241 6.17 -0.47 8.97
CA PHE A 241 5.67 -1.84 8.75
C PHE A 241 4.97 -2.43 9.98
N TYR A 242 5.52 -2.23 11.19
CA TYR A 242 4.93 -2.75 12.43
C TYR A 242 3.70 -1.95 12.85
N VAL A 243 3.75 -0.63 12.73
CA VAL A 243 2.58 0.22 12.99
C VAL A 243 1.45 -0.14 12.02
N SER A 244 1.77 -0.38 10.74
CA SER A 244 0.81 -0.86 9.74
C SER A 244 0.20 -2.21 10.12
N TYR A 245 0.99 -3.11 10.71
CA TYR A 245 0.49 -4.40 11.20
C TYR A 245 -0.58 -4.26 12.29
N PHE A 246 -0.29 -3.47 13.34
CA PHE A 246 -1.27 -3.23 14.40
C PHE A 246 -2.49 -2.46 13.89
N ASN A 247 -2.27 -1.52 12.97
CA ASN A 247 -3.35 -0.76 12.36
C ASN A 247 -4.33 -1.65 11.59
N THR A 248 -3.80 -2.51 10.72
CA THR A 248 -4.62 -3.44 9.94
C THR A 248 -5.32 -4.46 10.82
N THR A 249 -4.65 -4.97 11.86
CA THR A 249 -5.23 -5.92 12.82
C THR A 249 -6.47 -5.34 13.49
N LEU A 250 -6.38 -4.11 14.00
CA LEU A 250 -7.51 -3.45 14.64
C LEU A 250 -8.62 -3.11 13.64
N ILE A 251 -8.29 -2.74 12.39
CA ILE A 251 -9.29 -2.56 11.33
C ILE A 251 -10.11 -3.84 11.11
N PHE A 252 -9.47 -5.00 10.96
CA PHE A 252 -10.18 -6.27 10.80
C PHE A 252 -11.06 -6.60 12.01
N CYS A 253 -10.56 -6.42 13.23
CA CYS A 253 -11.34 -6.64 14.45
C CYS A 253 -12.60 -5.78 14.48
N MET A 254 -12.50 -4.50 14.11
CA MET A 254 -13.62 -3.57 14.10
C MET A 254 -14.62 -3.84 12.96
N VAL A 255 -14.14 -4.21 11.76
CA VAL A 255 -15.02 -4.64 10.66
C VAL A 255 -15.79 -5.89 11.04
N ILE A 256 -15.14 -6.89 11.64
CA ILE A 256 -15.80 -8.12 12.12
C ILE A 256 -16.82 -7.79 13.21
N LEU A 257 -16.51 -6.87 14.13
CA LEU A 257 -17.45 -6.42 15.15
C LEU A 257 -18.73 -5.84 14.50
N LEU A 258 -18.60 -4.95 13.52
CA LEU A 258 -19.75 -4.36 12.81
C LEU A 258 -20.59 -5.44 12.11
N VAL A 259 -19.94 -6.40 11.47
CA VAL A 259 -20.59 -7.54 10.81
C VAL A 259 -21.40 -8.39 11.79
N ILE A 260 -20.80 -8.73 12.93
CA ILE A 260 -21.45 -9.55 13.94
C ILE A 260 -22.69 -8.84 14.50
N GLU A 261 -22.56 -7.56 14.80
CA GLU A 261 -23.66 -6.76 15.35
C GLU A 261 -24.82 -6.59 14.35
N VAL A 262 -24.53 -6.38 13.07
CA VAL A 262 -25.57 -6.24 12.03
C VAL A 262 -26.34 -7.54 11.79
N TYR A 263 -25.64 -8.68 11.67
CA TYR A 263 -26.28 -9.93 11.25
C TYR A 263 -26.73 -10.85 12.37
N TYR A 264 -26.21 -10.68 13.60
CA TYR A 264 -26.48 -11.60 14.70
C TYR A 264 -26.92 -10.91 16.01
N ASN A 265 -26.72 -9.59 16.16
CA ASN A 265 -27.08 -8.80 17.34
C ASN A 265 -26.81 -9.53 18.69
N PRO A 266 -25.59 -10.04 18.95
CA PRO A 266 -25.31 -10.79 20.18
C PRO A 266 -25.42 -9.91 21.44
N SER A 267 -25.27 -8.60 21.28
CA SER A 267 -25.43 -7.61 22.35
C SER A 267 -26.89 -7.46 22.81
N GLY A 268 -27.86 -8.09 22.14
CA GLY A 268 -29.28 -8.05 22.51
C GLY A 268 -29.84 -6.63 22.54
N ARG A 269 -29.32 -5.73 21.68
CA ARG A 269 -29.71 -4.32 21.71
C ARG A 269 -31.11 -4.19 21.13
N GLU A 270 -32.05 -3.71 21.95
CA GLU A 270 -33.45 -3.47 21.57
C GLU A 270 -33.56 -2.54 20.34
N ASN A 271 -32.59 -1.64 20.16
CA ASN A 271 -32.57 -0.66 19.08
C ASN A 271 -32.03 -1.18 17.73
N ASN A 272 -31.62 -2.45 17.61
CA ASN A 272 -31.12 -3.01 16.35
C ASN A 272 -32.22 -3.81 15.62
N PRO A 273 -32.88 -3.24 14.59
CA PRO A 273 -34.01 -3.87 13.91
C PRO A 273 -33.60 -4.88 12.84
N LEU A 274 -32.29 -5.00 12.52
CA LEU A 274 -31.83 -5.87 11.44
C LEU A 274 -31.60 -7.28 11.98
N GLY A 275 -30.61 -7.48 12.86
CA GLY A 275 -30.35 -8.69 13.67
C GLY A 275 -30.29 -10.06 12.97
N ASN A 276 -30.63 -10.15 11.70
CA ASN A 276 -30.76 -11.35 10.88
C ASN A 276 -30.69 -10.95 9.40
N VAL A 277 -29.96 -11.74 8.60
CA VAL A 277 -29.85 -11.60 7.14
C VAL A 277 -31.21 -11.60 6.43
N ASP A 278 -32.16 -12.41 6.91
CA ASP A 278 -33.48 -12.54 6.26
C ASP A 278 -34.31 -11.26 6.37
N ILE A 279 -34.16 -10.52 7.47
CA ILE A 279 -34.84 -9.25 7.69
C ILE A 279 -34.29 -8.19 6.73
N ILE A 280 -32.96 -8.13 6.57
CA ILE A 280 -32.31 -7.24 5.60
C ILE A 280 -32.81 -7.54 4.19
N TYR A 281 -32.88 -8.83 3.82
CA TYR A 281 -33.41 -9.23 2.52
C TYR A 281 -34.86 -8.78 2.31
N GLN A 282 -35.73 -8.96 3.30
CA GLN A 282 -37.14 -8.57 3.21
C GLN A 282 -37.29 -7.08 2.93
N TYR A 283 -36.54 -6.23 3.63
CA TYR A 283 -36.58 -4.78 3.39
C TYR A 283 -35.99 -4.42 2.03
N LEU A 284 -34.85 -5.00 1.64
CA LEU A 284 -34.25 -4.75 0.32
C LEU A 284 -35.16 -5.15 -0.84
N ASN A 285 -35.94 -6.22 -0.67
CA ASN A 285 -36.91 -6.67 -1.67
C ASN A 285 -38.13 -5.74 -1.80
N GLN A 286 -38.39 -4.91 -0.78
CA GLN A 286 -39.44 -3.89 -0.80
C GLN A 286 -38.94 -2.53 -1.34
N THR A 287 -37.62 -2.34 -1.44
CA THR A 287 -37.03 -1.09 -1.95
C THR A 287 -36.92 -1.09 -3.47
N VAL A 288 -37.26 0.04 -4.10
CA VAL A 288 -37.02 0.24 -5.54
C VAL A 288 -35.58 0.70 -5.76
N GLY A 289 -34.85 -0.08 -6.55
CA GLY A 289 -33.49 0.18 -7.03
C GLY A 289 -33.41 1.27 -8.10
N PRO A 290 -32.19 1.75 -8.40
CA PRO A 290 -31.96 2.79 -9.40
C PRO A 290 -32.28 2.29 -10.82
N GLU A 291 -32.56 3.25 -11.71
CA GLU A 291 -32.70 2.97 -13.14
C GLU A 291 -31.44 2.32 -13.72
N GLY A 292 -31.61 1.29 -14.54
CA GLY A 292 -30.52 0.51 -15.13
C GLY A 292 -30.12 -0.74 -14.33
N ASN A 293 -30.69 -0.95 -13.14
CA ASN A 293 -30.68 -2.25 -12.48
C ASN A 293 -31.74 -3.17 -13.08
N LYS A 294 -31.41 -4.46 -13.26
CA LYS A 294 -32.42 -5.47 -13.67
C LYS A 294 -33.58 -5.47 -12.68
N GLU A 295 -34.80 -5.34 -13.20
CA GLU A 295 -36.05 -5.27 -12.41
C GLU A 295 -36.08 -4.13 -11.37
N ASN A 296 -35.24 -3.09 -11.54
CA ASN A 296 -35.06 -2.02 -10.56
C ASN A 296 -34.88 -2.58 -9.14
N SER A 297 -34.05 -3.61 -8.98
CA SER A 297 -33.79 -4.24 -7.69
C SER A 297 -32.37 -3.91 -7.20
N TYR A 298 -32.18 -3.74 -5.88
CA TYR A 298 -30.84 -3.69 -5.27
C TYR A 298 -30.19 -5.07 -5.12
N LEU A 299 -30.96 -6.14 -5.31
CA LEU A 299 -30.54 -7.53 -5.17
C LEU A 299 -30.05 -8.13 -6.51
N THR A 300 -29.86 -7.31 -7.54
CA THR A 300 -29.29 -7.73 -8.82
C THR A 300 -27.83 -7.33 -8.94
N PHE A 301 -27.03 -8.20 -9.57
CA PHE A 301 -25.67 -7.84 -9.95
C PHE A 301 -25.62 -7.03 -11.25
N LEU A 302 -26.63 -7.21 -12.11
CA LEU A 302 -26.73 -6.53 -13.40
C LEU A 302 -27.20 -5.08 -13.19
N SER A 303 -26.22 -4.19 -13.03
CA SER A 303 -26.38 -2.75 -12.82
C SER A 303 -25.51 -1.99 -13.82
N SER A 304 -26.10 -1.14 -14.65
CA SER A 304 -25.36 -0.30 -15.61
C SER A 304 -24.43 0.69 -14.89
N GLY A 305 -24.93 1.35 -13.84
CA GLY A 305 -24.14 2.25 -12.98
C GLY A 305 -23.03 1.52 -12.25
N GLY A 306 -23.32 0.34 -11.67
CA GLY A 306 -22.31 -0.50 -11.01
C GLY A 306 -21.18 -0.93 -11.95
N ALA A 307 -21.51 -1.35 -13.18
CA ALA A 307 -20.52 -1.72 -14.19
C ALA A 307 -19.67 -0.53 -14.66
N MET A 308 -20.29 0.64 -14.91
CA MET A 308 -19.58 1.86 -15.28
C MET A 308 -18.63 2.31 -14.16
N PHE A 309 -19.11 2.32 -12.91
CA PHE A 309 -18.27 2.55 -11.73
C PHE A 309 -17.11 1.55 -11.66
N GLY A 310 -17.37 0.27 -11.91
CA GLY A 310 -16.34 -0.77 -11.95
C GLY A 310 -15.20 -0.45 -12.93
N VAL A 311 -15.52 0.01 -14.13
CA VAL A 311 -14.50 0.41 -15.13
C VAL A 311 -13.73 1.66 -14.68
N ILE A 312 -14.42 2.68 -14.18
CA ILE A 312 -13.79 3.91 -13.64
C ILE A 312 -12.82 3.54 -12.52
N ASN A 313 -13.28 2.71 -11.58
CA ASN A 313 -12.52 2.25 -10.42
C ASN A 313 -11.28 1.47 -10.85
N ILE A 314 -11.40 0.58 -11.85
CA ILE A 314 -10.27 -0.17 -12.40
C ILE A 314 -9.20 0.77 -12.95
N ILE A 315 -9.58 1.68 -13.84
CA ILE A 315 -8.64 2.58 -14.52
C ILE A 315 -7.98 3.54 -13.52
N GLY A 316 -8.80 4.17 -12.66
CA GLY A 316 -8.33 5.07 -11.61
C GLY A 316 -7.31 4.41 -10.70
N ASN A 317 -7.63 3.22 -10.19
CA ASN A 317 -6.75 2.52 -9.27
C ASN A 317 -5.46 2.01 -9.92
N PHE A 318 -5.47 1.69 -11.22
CA PHE A 318 -4.23 1.33 -11.91
C PHE A 318 -3.25 2.49 -11.86
N GLY A 319 -3.73 3.71 -12.08
CA GLY A 319 -2.93 4.92 -11.95
C GLY A 319 -2.39 5.09 -10.53
N THR A 320 -3.25 4.97 -9.52
CA THR A 320 -2.86 5.19 -8.12
C THR A 320 -1.93 4.12 -7.57
N VAL A 321 -1.94 2.87 -8.06
CA VAL A 321 -0.97 1.85 -7.61
C VAL A 321 0.33 1.94 -8.40
N PHE A 322 0.27 2.10 -9.73
CA PHE A 322 1.46 1.95 -10.57
C PHE A 322 2.33 3.21 -10.56
N CYS A 323 1.73 4.40 -10.41
CA CYS A 323 2.46 5.66 -10.38
C CYS A 323 2.81 6.14 -8.97
N ASP A 324 2.33 5.46 -7.93
CA ASP A 324 2.58 5.82 -6.54
C ASP A 324 3.83 5.13 -5.99
N GLN A 325 4.78 5.95 -5.55
CA GLN A 325 6.03 5.50 -4.97
C GLN A 325 5.84 4.69 -3.68
N SER A 326 4.73 4.80 -2.95
CA SER A 326 4.47 4.04 -1.72
C SER A 326 4.50 2.51 -1.96
N TYR A 327 3.88 2.04 -3.05
CA TYR A 327 3.87 0.62 -3.46
C TYR A 327 5.25 0.14 -3.92
N TRP A 328 5.94 0.98 -4.70
CA TRP A 328 7.32 0.69 -5.10
C TRP A 328 8.25 0.61 -3.90
N GLN A 329 8.03 1.44 -2.87
CA GLN A 329 8.78 1.41 -1.62
C GLN A 329 8.59 0.08 -0.88
N SER A 330 7.35 -0.38 -0.74
CA SER A 330 7.03 -1.69 -0.14
C SER A 330 7.67 -2.83 -0.92
N SER A 331 7.66 -2.77 -2.26
CA SER A 331 8.37 -3.71 -3.12
C SER A 331 9.88 -3.69 -2.90
N VAL A 332 10.50 -2.51 -2.77
CA VAL A 332 11.93 -2.36 -2.51
C VAL A 332 12.33 -2.93 -1.14
N ALA A 333 11.45 -2.83 -0.14
CA ALA A 333 11.68 -3.36 1.21
C ALA A 333 11.47 -4.88 1.34
N ALA A 334 10.63 -5.49 0.51
CA ALA A 334 10.38 -6.93 0.51
C ALA A 334 11.52 -7.74 -0.12
N LYS A 335 11.72 -8.99 0.34
CA LYS A 335 12.57 -9.95 -0.37
C LYS A 335 11.94 -10.33 -1.71
N PRO A 336 12.69 -10.65 -2.78
CA PRO A 336 12.14 -10.79 -4.13
C PRO A 336 11.01 -11.82 -4.26
N VAL A 337 11.23 -13.07 -3.81
CA VAL A 337 10.20 -14.14 -3.91
C VAL A 337 9.09 -13.92 -2.89
N GLN A 338 9.43 -13.43 -1.70
CA GLN A 338 8.46 -13.17 -0.64
C GLN A 338 7.55 -11.98 -0.99
N GLY A 339 8.07 -10.99 -1.72
CA GLY A 339 7.33 -9.84 -2.21
C GLY A 339 6.20 -10.26 -3.14
N VAL A 340 6.44 -11.20 -4.06
CA VAL A 340 5.39 -11.74 -4.95
C VAL A 340 4.21 -12.29 -4.15
N TRP A 341 4.49 -13.16 -3.17
CA TRP A 341 3.44 -13.72 -2.32
C TRP A 341 2.83 -12.67 -1.38
N GLY A 342 3.61 -11.70 -0.91
CA GLY A 342 3.13 -10.58 -0.11
C GLY A 342 2.11 -9.73 -0.85
N PHE A 343 2.37 -9.36 -2.11
CA PHE A 343 1.43 -8.61 -2.93
C PHE A 343 0.18 -9.43 -3.28
N ILE A 344 0.33 -10.72 -3.65
CA ILE A 344 -0.82 -11.57 -3.97
C ILE A 344 -1.71 -11.77 -2.74
N ALA A 345 -1.12 -12.15 -1.60
CA ALA A 345 -1.86 -12.35 -0.36
C ALA A 345 -2.49 -11.04 0.12
N GLY A 346 -1.73 -9.94 0.08
CA GLY A 346 -2.20 -8.61 0.46
C GLY A 346 -3.38 -8.13 -0.38
N GLY A 347 -3.37 -8.36 -1.70
CA GLY A 347 -4.50 -8.04 -2.57
C GLY A 347 -5.77 -8.85 -2.21
N LEU A 348 -5.62 -10.15 -1.99
CA LEU A 348 -6.74 -11.03 -1.66
C LEU A 348 -7.33 -10.78 -0.26
N THR A 349 -6.49 -10.43 0.71
CA THR A 349 -6.96 -10.06 2.05
C THR A 349 -7.54 -8.65 2.08
N TRP A 350 -6.97 -7.72 1.31
CA TRP A 350 -7.54 -6.38 1.20
C TRP A 350 -8.94 -6.41 0.63
N PHE A 351 -9.22 -7.20 -0.42
CA PHE A 351 -10.55 -7.34 -1.01
C PHE A 351 -11.65 -7.58 0.04
N ALA A 352 -11.33 -8.35 1.09
CA ALA A 352 -12.25 -8.70 2.15
C ALA A 352 -12.77 -7.49 2.94
N ILE A 353 -11.96 -6.44 3.11
CA ILE A 353 -12.30 -5.25 3.91
C ILE A 353 -13.47 -4.47 3.27
N PRO A 354 -13.32 -3.86 2.07
CA PRO A 354 -14.40 -3.10 1.47
C PRO A 354 -15.55 -4.01 1.05
N PHE A 355 -15.30 -5.24 0.60
CA PHE A 355 -16.37 -6.14 0.18
C PHE A 355 -17.32 -6.45 1.34
N THR A 356 -16.77 -6.79 2.50
CA THR A 356 -17.57 -7.16 3.68
C THR A 356 -18.20 -5.95 4.33
N LEU A 357 -17.43 -4.86 4.52
CA LEU A 357 -17.95 -3.64 5.13
C LEU A 357 -19.07 -3.03 4.27
N ALA A 358 -18.89 -2.92 2.96
CA ALA A 358 -19.90 -2.34 2.07
C ALA A 358 -21.14 -3.22 1.91
N THR A 359 -20.96 -4.55 1.82
CA THR A 359 -22.09 -5.49 1.80
C THR A 359 -22.90 -5.39 3.09
N THR A 360 -22.23 -5.18 4.22
CA THR A 360 -22.87 -5.09 5.53
C THR A 360 -23.50 -3.72 5.75
N MET A 361 -22.70 -2.66 5.81
CA MET A 361 -23.14 -1.31 6.18
C MET A 361 -23.95 -0.65 5.06
N GLY A 362 -23.54 -0.81 3.80
CA GLY A 362 -24.21 -0.19 2.65
C GLY A 362 -25.59 -0.78 2.37
N LEU A 363 -25.76 -2.10 2.49
CA LEU A 363 -27.08 -2.72 2.34
C LEU A 363 -27.97 -2.50 3.56
N SER A 364 -27.37 -2.46 4.77
CA SER A 364 -28.09 -2.10 5.99
C SER A 364 -28.65 -0.67 5.93
N TYR A 365 -27.94 0.27 5.30
CA TYR A 365 -28.45 1.62 5.05
C TYR A 365 -29.76 1.62 4.25
N LEU A 366 -29.83 0.81 3.19
CA LEU A 366 -31.03 0.69 2.34
C LEU A 366 -32.19 0.03 3.10
N ALA A 367 -31.89 -1.01 3.88
CA ALA A 367 -32.88 -1.68 4.72
C ALA A 367 -33.46 -0.74 5.79
N LEU A 368 -32.60 0.00 6.50
CA LEU A 368 -33.02 1.00 7.48
C LEU A 368 -33.80 2.15 6.85
N GLY A 369 -33.45 2.56 5.62
CA GLY A 369 -34.20 3.60 4.90
C GLY A 369 -35.61 3.17 4.57
N THR A 370 -35.78 1.90 4.20
CA THR A 370 -37.10 1.30 3.96
C THR A 370 -37.91 1.24 5.25
N LEU A 371 -37.30 0.82 6.36
CA LEU A 371 -37.94 0.75 7.67
C LEU A 371 -38.42 2.12 8.17
N ARG A 372 -37.62 3.17 7.96
CA ARG A 372 -37.97 4.56 8.30
C ARG A 372 -39.05 5.14 7.36
N GLY A 373 -39.20 4.60 6.14
CA GLY A 373 -40.05 5.15 5.10
C GLY A 373 -39.40 6.29 4.30
N GLY A 374 -38.07 6.41 4.32
CA GLY A 374 -37.31 7.44 3.61
C GLY A 374 -35.80 7.38 3.85
N PRO A 375 -35.00 8.08 3.03
CA PRO A 375 -33.54 8.06 3.15
C PRO A 375 -33.06 8.67 4.47
N LEU A 376 -32.04 8.05 5.09
CA LEU A 376 -31.47 8.53 6.36
C LEU A 376 -30.53 9.73 6.18
N LEU A 377 -30.06 9.96 4.95
CA LEU A 377 -29.06 10.98 4.61
C LEU A 377 -29.53 11.78 3.40
N SER A 378 -29.10 13.04 3.33
CA SER A 378 -29.22 13.84 2.10
C SER A 378 -28.30 13.28 1.00
N PRO A 379 -28.58 13.50 -0.29
CA PRO A 379 -27.69 13.07 -1.38
C PRO A 379 -26.25 13.59 -1.22
N VAL A 380 -26.11 14.81 -0.70
CA VAL A 380 -24.81 15.44 -0.44
C VAL A 380 -24.06 14.70 0.66
N ASP A 381 -24.75 14.25 1.72
CA ASP A 381 -24.13 13.52 2.83
C ASP A 381 -23.79 12.07 2.46
N VAL A 382 -24.56 11.47 1.55
CA VAL A 382 -24.20 10.19 0.91
C VAL A 382 -22.90 10.34 0.12
N ASP A 383 -22.76 11.41 -0.66
CA ASP A 383 -21.54 11.72 -1.45
C ASP A 383 -20.33 12.12 -0.60
N LYS A 384 -20.54 12.57 0.65
CA LYS A 384 -19.47 12.76 1.65
C LYS A 384 -18.98 11.46 2.28
N GLY A 385 -19.64 10.33 2.02
CA GLY A 385 -19.26 9.02 2.57
C GLY A 385 -19.89 8.70 3.93
N LEU A 386 -20.98 9.38 4.34
CA LEU A 386 -21.54 9.24 5.69
C LEU A 386 -22.44 8.00 5.89
N VAL A 387 -22.51 7.10 4.90
CA VAL A 387 -23.32 5.87 4.95
C VAL A 387 -22.91 4.94 6.11
N PRO A 388 -21.63 4.55 6.30
CA PRO A 388 -21.27 3.74 7.47
C PRO A 388 -21.47 4.45 8.81
N PRO A 389 -21.11 5.75 8.99
CA PRO A 389 -21.41 6.51 10.19
C PRO A 389 -22.87 6.48 10.63
N VAL A 390 -23.82 6.76 9.72
CA VAL A 390 -25.24 6.79 10.08
C VAL A 390 -25.76 5.41 10.46
N VAL A 391 -25.33 4.37 9.77
CA VAL A 391 -25.75 2.99 10.07
C VAL A 391 -25.17 2.53 11.41
N ALA A 392 -23.90 2.82 11.67
CA ALA A 392 -23.28 2.51 12.95
C ALA A 392 -23.95 3.26 14.10
N GLN A 393 -24.33 4.52 13.90
CA GLN A 393 -25.06 5.29 14.90
C GLN A 393 -26.44 4.69 15.19
N VAL A 394 -27.23 4.36 14.16
CA VAL A 394 -28.58 3.80 14.35
C VAL A 394 -28.53 2.44 15.05
N LEU A 395 -27.58 1.58 14.67
CA LEU A 395 -27.52 0.21 15.21
C LEU A 395 -26.80 0.12 16.56
N LEU A 396 -25.76 0.94 16.76
CA LEU A 396 -24.84 0.81 17.91
C LEU A 396 -24.80 2.06 18.81
N GLY A 397 -25.56 3.12 18.50
CA GLY A 397 -25.49 4.39 19.21
C GLY A 397 -24.07 4.96 19.25
N SER A 398 -23.70 5.60 20.35
CA SER A 398 -22.37 6.19 20.53
C SER A 398 -21.23 5.18 20.39
N SER A 399 -21.45 3.89 20.71
CA SER A 399 -20.40 2.88 20.54
C SER A 399 -20.05 2.65 19.06
N GLY A 400 -21.01 2.75 18.15
CA GLY A 400 -20.77 2.68 16.71
C GLY A 400 -19.96 3.87 16.21
N GLU A 401 -20.26 5.07 16.72
CA GLU A 401 -19.51 6.27 16.39
C GLU A 401 -18.03 6.14 16.79
N TYR A 402 -17.72 5.62 17.98
CA TYR A 402 -16.35 5.36 18.38
C TYR A 402 -15.66 4.35 17.46
N VAL A 403 -16.35 3.25 17.09
CA VAL A 403 -15.79 2.24 16.16
C VAL A 403 -15.44 2.88 14.82
N LEU A 404 -16.32 3.72 14.28
CA LEU A 404 -16.09 4.40 12.99
C LEU A 404 -15.01 5.48 13.07
N LEU A 405 -14.95 6.23 14.17
CA LEU A 405 -13.89 7.19 14.42
C LEU A 405 -12.52 6.49 14.49
N MET A 406 -12.44 5.36 15.19
CA MET A 406 -11.23 4.53 15.25
C MET A 406 -10.83 4.06 13.85
N LEU A 407 -11.73 3.37 13.15
CA LEU A 407 -11.49 2.86 11.79
C LEU A 407 -10.93 3.94 10.86
N ASN A 408 -11.53 5.13 10.91
CA ASN A 408 -11.08 6.29 10.13
C ASN A 408 -9.67 6.75 10.53
N LEU A 409 -9.40 6.93 11.83
CA LEU A 409 -8.08 7.36 12.32
C LEU A 409 -6.98 6.37 11.94
N MET A 410 -7.25 5.07 12.03
CA MET A 410 -6.28 4.03 11.66
C MET A 410 -5.96 4.01 10.17
N ALA A 411 -7.00 4.16 9.33
CA ALA A 411 -6.86 4.25 7.89
C ALA A 411 -6.04 5.49 7.47
N VAL A 412 -6.33 6.66 8.04
CA VAL A 412 -5.59 7.90 7.77
C VAL A 412 -4.16 7.80 8.28
N MET A 413 -3.97 7.34 9.53
CA MET A 413 -2.66 7.20 10.16
C MET A 413 -1.72 6.28 9.36
N SER A 414 -2.24 5.15 8.85
CA SER A 414 -1.42 4.19 8.11
C SER A 414 -1.13 4.64 6.68
N THR A 415 -2.15 5.08 5.96
CA THR A 415 -1.99 5.43 4.54
C THR A 415 -1.18 6.71 4.41
N GLY A 416 -1.51 7.75 5.17
CA GLY A 416 -0.87 9.04 4.98
C GLY A 416 0.60 9.08 5.44
N SER A 417 1.02 8.22 6.37
CA SER A 417 2.46 8.08 6.66
C SER A 417 3.22 7.48 5.47
N ALA A 418 2.64 6.50 4.78
CA ALA A 418 3.23 5.89 3.60
C ALA A 418 3.34 6.89 2.45
N GLU A 419 2.31 7.71 2.24
CA GLU A 419 2.32 8.80 1.26
C GLU A 419 3.36 9.87 1.57
N VAL A 420 3.45 10.31 2.83
CA VAL A 420 4.47 11.30 3.25
C VAL A 420 5.88 10.74 3.04
N ILE A 421 6.12 9.46 3.35
CA ILE A 421 7.42 8.81 3.09
C ILE A 421 7.67 8.67 1.59
N ALA A 422 6.65 8.34 0.80
CA ALA A 422 6.75 8.23 -0.66
C ALA A 422 7.18 9.55 -1.28
N VAL A 423 6.49 10.66 -0.98
CA VAL A 423 6.84 11.99 -1.47
C VAL A 423 8.21 12.43 -0.96
N ALA A 424 8.53 12.18 0.31
CA ALA A 424 9.85 12.48 0.86
C ALA A 424 10.96 11.70 0.11
N SER A 425 10.73 10.44 -0.24
CA SER A 425 11.69 9.62 -0.98
C SER A 425 11.91 10.15 -2.40
N ILE A 426 10.86 10.60 -3.10
CA ILE A 426 10.96 11.25 -4.42
C ILE A 426 11.80 12.52 -4.30
N ILE A 427 11.50 13.37 -3.32
CA ILE A 427 12.24 14.63 -3.13
C ILE A 427 13.71 14.34 -2.80
N VAL A 428 14.02 13.40 -1.92
CA VAL A 428 15.41 13.12 -1.51
C VAL A 428 16.20 12.43 -2.62
N TYR A 429 15.69 11.32 -3.16
CA TYR A 429 16.43 10.46 -4.08
C TYR A 429 16.37 10.92 -5.53
N ASP A 430 15.25 11.49 -5.97
CA ASP A 430 15.04 11.83 -7.38
C ASP A 430 15.23 13.31 -7.67
N ILE A 431 14.99 14.20 -6.71
CA ILE A 431 15.17 15.65 -6.89
C ILE A 431 16.50 16.10 -6.28
N TYR A 432 16.68 15.89 -4.98
CA TYR A 432 17.76 16.50 -4.21
C TYR A 432 19.12 15.86 -4.51
N GLN A 433 19.22 14.53 -4.42
CA GLN A 433 20.46 13.79 -4.70
C GLN A 433 20.91 13.89 -6.17
N ILE A 434 19.99 14.19 -7.08
CA ILE A 434 20.24 14.17 -8.52
C ILE A 434 20.52 15.55 -9.09
N TYR A 435 19.65 16.52 -8.79
CA TYR A 435 19.63 17.83 -9.46
C TYR A 435 20.10 18.96 -8.55
N VAL A 436 19.84 18.91 -7.25
CA VAL A 436 20.14 20.02 -6.32
C VAL A 436 21.53 19.87 -5.70
N LEU A 437 21.78 18.75 -5.05
CA LEU A 437 23.02 18.46 -4.34
C LEU A 437 23.58 17.07 -4.71
N PRO A 438 24.05 16.87 -5.97
CA PRO A 438 24.73 15.65 -6.34
C PRO A 438 26.09 15.56 -5.64
N PHE A 439 26.45 14.37 -5.15
CA PHE A 439 27.77 14.11 -4.56
C PHE A 439 28.93 14.44 -5.53
N ARG A 440 28.77 14.12 -6.82
CA ARG A 440 29.65 14.55 -7.91
C ARG A 440 28.81 15.00 -9.11
N LYS A 441 29.04 16.23 -9.60
CA LYS A 441 28.26 16.83 -10.71
C LYS A 441 28.45 16.13 -12.07
N ASN A 442 29.63 15.58 -12.33
CA ASN A 442 30.01 15.01 -13.64
C ASN A 442 30.29 13.50 -13.60
N CYS A 443 29.67 12.76 -12.66
CA CYS A 443 29.80 11.31 -12.63
C CYS A 443 28.84 10.68 -13.64
N ASP A 444 29.36 9.96 -14.62
CA ASP A 444 28.53 9.12 -15.50
C ASP A 444 27.95 7.94 -14.70
N MET A 445 26.79 7.41 -15.11
CA MET A 445 26.17 6.22 -14.49
C MET A 445 27.01 4.94 -14.65
N LYS A 446 28.02 4.97 -15.52
CA LYS A 446 28.99 3.90 -15.71
C LYS A 446 30.22 4.03 -14.82
N SER A 447 30.32 5.11 -14.05
CA SER A 447 31.46 5.40 -13.18
C SER A 447 31.07 5.26 -11.71
N CYS A 448 32.02 4.84 -10.89
CA CYS A 448 31.85 4.74 -9.44
C CYS A 448 31.69 6.13 -8.83
N VAL A 449 30.66 6.30 -8.00
CA VAL A 449 30.36 7.58 -7.33
C VAL A 449 31.49 8.02 -6.38
N LEU A 450 32.24 7.07 -5.82
CA LEU A 450 33.34 7.35 -4.89
C LEU A 450 34.61 7.82 -5.60
N CYS A 451 35.15 7.00 -6.51
CA CYS A 451 36.44 7.25 -7.17
C CYS A 451 36.33 7.86 -8.58
N ASN A 452 35.13 7.94 -9.16
CA ASN A 452 34.86 8.43 -10.51
C ASN A 452 35.51 7.59 -11.65
N LEU A 453 36.07 6.42 -11.34
CA LEU A 453 36.57 5.46 -12.33
C LEU A 453 35.44 4.59 -12.88
N PRO A 454 35.54 4.08 -14.13
CA PRO A 454 34.57 3.16 -14.70
C PRO A 454 34.34 1.94 -13.80
N LEU A 455 33.07 1.54 -13.67
CA LEU A 455 32.68 0.31 -12.98
C LEU A 455 33.16 -0.92 -13.78
N PRO A 456 33.59 -2.00 -13.12
CA PRO A 456 33.95 -3.24 -13.81
C PRO A 456 32.74 -3.79 -14.57
N VAL A 457 32.91 -4.00 -15.88
CA VAL A 457 31.88 -4.59 -16.74
C VAL A 457 31.94 -6.11 -16.55
N VAL A 458 30.94 -6.68 -15.88
CA VAL A 458 30.80 -8.15 -15.78
C VAL A 458 30.12 -8.63 -17.08
N MET A 459 30.92 -9.00 -18.08
CA MET A 459 30.46 -9.72 -19.28
C MET A 459 30.80 -11.20 -19.10
N ASP A 460 29.81 -12.09 -19.21
CA ASP A 460 30.01 -13.54 -19.03
C ASP A 460 30.89 -14.18 -20.13
N ASP A 461 31.14 -13.49 -21.26
CA ASP A 461 31.72 -14.12 -22.47
C ASP A 461 33.04 -13.48 -22.98
N CYS A 462 33.72 -12.63 -22.21
CA CYS A 462 34.97 -12.00 -22.65
C CYS A 462 36.09 -12.18 -21.63
N GLU A 463 36.51 -13.42 -21.43
CA GLU A 463 37.82 -13.71 -20.83
C GLU A 463 38.98 -13.48 -21.83
N GLU A 464 38.70 -13.09 -23.09
CA GLU A 464 39.75 -12.96 -24.13
C GLU A 464 40.04 -11.56 -24.70
N THR A 465 39.22 -10.52 -24.51
CA THR A 465 39.45 -9.23 -25.22
C THR A 465 40.17 -8.13 -24.44
N LEU A 466 41.05 -8.48 -23.50
CA LEU A 466 42.02 -7.54 -22.92
C LEU A 466 43.49 -7.94 -23.13
N LYS A 467 43.77 -8.88 -24.05
CA LYS A 467 45.16 -9.30 -24.36
C LYS A 467 45.74 -8.83 -25.70
N GLU A 468 44.99 -8.18 -26.58
CA GLU A 468 45.46 -7.95 -27.97
C GLU A 468 45.79 -6.51 -28.41
N ASN A 469 45.82 -5.52 -27.53
CA ASN A 469 46.31 -4.17 -27.90
C ASN A 469 47.49 -3.70 -27.04
N GLY A 470 48.51 -4.54 -26.92
CA GLY A 470 49.77 -4.24 -26.24
C GLY A 470 50.98 -4.38 -27.13
N ASN A 471 50.99 -3.73 -28.29
CA ASN A 471 52.21 -3.57 -29.10
C ASN A 471 52.77 -2.16 -28.85
N GLY A 472 53.75 -2.05 -27.95
CA GLY A 472 54.38 -0.78 -27.62
C GLY A 472 55.35 -0.88 -26.44
N ASN A 473 56.64 -0.86 -26.77
CA ASN A 473 57.77 -0.73 -25.85
C ASN A 473 57.59 0.36 -24.78
N GLY A 474 58.11 0.10 -23.57
CA GLY A 474 58.68 1.14 -22.71
C GLY A 474 58.05 1.27 -21.31
N ASN A 475 58.88 1.00 -20.30
CA ASN A 475 58.80 1.36 -18.88
C ASN A 475 57.70 2.36 -18.42
N GLY A 476 56.94 1.97 -17.40
CA GLY A 476 56.21 2.89 -16.51
C GLY A 476 54.80 2.44 -16.15
N HIS A 477 54.59 2.09 -14.87
CA HIS A 477 53.31 1.91 -14.16
C HIS A 477 52.04 1.57 -14.97
N ALA A 478 51.64 0.30 -14.94
CA ALA A 478 50.30 -0.12 -15.35
C ALA A 478 49.22 0.48 -14.41
N GLU A 479 48.62 1.61 -14.79
CA GLU A 479 47.47 2.18 -14.09
C GLU A 479 46.23 1.28 -14.30
N LYS A 480 45.64 0.81 -13.20
CA LYS A 480 44.33 0.11 -13.21
C LYS A 480 43.24 1.10 -13.64
N TYR A 481 42.75 1.00 -14.88
CA TYR A 481 41.66 1.84 -15.42
C TYR A 481 40.22 1.49 -14.93
N VAL A 482 40.08 0.68 -13.88
CA VAL A 482 38.78 0.18 -13.38
C VAL A 482 38.66 0.42 -11.87
N CYS A 483 37.45 0.75 -11.41
CA CYS A 483 37.15 0.98 -9.99
C CYS A 483 37.46 -0.26 -9.12
N ASP A 484 38.26 -0.05 -8.07
CA ASP A 484 38.64 -1.06 -7.06
C ASP A 484 38.26 -0.61 -5.63
N CYS A 485 37.21 0.21 -5.49
CA CYS A 485 36.74 0.66 -4.17
C CYS A 485 36.16 -0.52 -3.38
N PRO A 486 36.73 -0.87 -2.21
CA PRO A 486 36.22 -1.98 -1.41
C PRO A 486 34.89 -1.61 -0.76
N PRO A 487 33.94 -2.55 -0.58
CA PRO A 487 32.72 -2.29 0.17
C PRO A 487 33.03 -1.90 1.64
N VAL A 488 32.15 -1.12 2.27
CA VAL A 488 32.36 -0.60 3.64
C VAL A 488 32.64 -1.71 4.65
N ILE A 489 32.00 -2.88 4.49
CA ILE A 489 32.16 -4.04 5.37
C ILE A 489 33.61 -4.57 5.36
N SER A 490 34.31 -4.43 4.22
CA SER A 490 35.71 -4.82 4.06
C SER A 490 36.70 -3.69 4.35
N CYS A 491 36.22 -2.50 4.72
CA CYS A 491 37.06 -1.34 4.99
C CYS A 491 37.41 -1.25 6.48
N GLU A 492 38.66 -1.53 6.82
CA GLU A 492 39.15 -1.50 8.21
C GLU A 492 39.00 -0.09 8.85
N GLN A 493 39.27 0.97 8.08
CA GLN A 493 39.09 2.36 8.56
C GLN A 493 37.64 2.66 8.91
N CYS A 494 36.68 2.21 8.09
CA CYS A 494 35.25 2.38 8.40
C CYS A 494 34.84 1.59 9.65
N THR A 495 35.44 0.42 9.87
CA THR A 495 35.19 -0.39 11.07
C THR A 495 35.69 0.34 12.32
N LYS A 496 36.88 0.93 12.27
CA LYS A 496 37.44 1.75 13.35
C LYS A 496 36.59 3.01 13.62
N ASP A 497 36.16 3.70 12.57
CA ASP A 497 35.24 4.85 12.69
C ASP A 497 33.94 4.44 13.41
N ASN A 498 33.36 3.28 13.05
CA ASN A 498 32.14 2.78 13.69
C ASN A 498 32.33 2.39 15.16
N LEU A 499 33.50 1.87 15.54
CA LEU A 499 33.82 1.53 16.92
C LEU A 499 33.98 2.79 17.78
N LYS A 500 34.69 3.80 17.28
CA LYS A 500 34.82 5.11 17.95
C LYS A 500 33.47 5.77 18.21
N ILE A 501 32.59 5.79 17.21
CA ILE A 501 31.23 6.33 17.34
C ILE A 501 30.41 5.58 18.40
N LYS A 502 30.66 4.27 18.61
CA LYS A 502 29.99 3.48 19.65
C LYS A 502 30.53 3.73 21.06
N GLU A 503 31.80 4.12 21.19
CA GLU A 503 32.45 4.41 22.48
C GLU A 503 32.11 5.81 23.01
N VAL A 504 31.83 6.77 22.13
CA VAL A 504 31.42 8.13 22.53
C VAL A 504 29.94 8.13 22.93
N THR A 505 29.66 8.10 24.23
CA THR A 505 28.31 8.17 24.81
C THR A 505 27.71 9.58 24.87
N GLU A 506 28.44 10.62 24.45
CA GLU A 506 27.97 12.00 24.52
C GLU A 506 27.28 12.49 23.24
N ILE A 507 26.03 12.90 23.42
CA ILE A 507 25.13 13.49 22.44
C ILE A 507 25.65 14.89 22.11
N ASN A 508 26.64 15.06 21.21
CA ASN A 508 26.79 16.28 20.36
C ASN A 508 28.08 16.41 19.50
N VAL A 509 28.85 15.37 19.21
CA VAL A 509 29.99 15.53 18.29
C VAL A 509 29.75 14.78 16.98
N THR A 510 29.48 15.52 15.90
CA THR A 510 29.62 14.99 14.52
C THR A 510 31.11 14.83 14.22
N GLU A 511 31.73 13.78 14.74
CA GLU A 511 33.10 13.46 14.34
C GLU A 511 33.14 13.18 12.84
N GLN A 512 34.07 13.84 12.16
CA GLN A 512 34.30 13.61 10.74
C GLN A 512 34.84 12.19 10.56
N TYR A 513 34.14 11.35 9.79
CA TYR A 513 34.65 10.03 9.39
C TYR A 513 36.09 10.13 8.89
N THR A 514 37.00 9.37 9.51
CA THR A 514 38.43 9.43 9.19
C THR A 514 38.79 8.60 7.95
N CYS A 515 37.88 7.74 7.50
CA CYS A 515 38.07 6.94 6.29
C CYS A 515 38.26 7.79 5.03
N SER A 516 39.40 7.61 4.37
CA SER A 516 39.79 8.33 3.15
C SER A 516 38.90 8.03 1.93
N ILE A 517 38.40 6.79 1.82
CA ILE A 517 37.60 6.31 0.68
C ILE A 517 36.11 6.66 0.87
N HIS A 518 35.55 6.30 2.02
CA HIS A 518 34.10 6.37 2.26
C HIS A 518 33.66 7.59 3.08
N GLY A 519 34.55 8.22 3.84
CA GLY A 519 34.18 9.20 4.87
C GLY A 519 33.37 10.38 4.33
N LYS A 520 33.78 10.95 3.19
CA LYS A 520 33.05 12.04 2.52
C LYS A 520 31.64 11.63 2.06
N TYR A 521 31.50 10.42 1.55
CA TYR A 521 30.21 9.92 1.07
C TYR A 521 29.28 9.55 2.24
N ARG A 522 29.82 9.02 3.33
CA ARG A 522 29.06 8.79 4.58
C ARG A 522 28.54 10.10 5.18
N GLN A 523 29.37 11.14 5.28
CA GLN A 523 28.95 12.48 5.68
C GLN A 523 27.83 13.04 4.78
N TYR A 524 27.95 12.83 3.47
CA TYR A 524 26.91 13.22 2.52
C TYR A 524 25.60 12.49 2.78
N GLN A 525 25.63 11.19 3.10
CA GLN A 525 24.45 10.42 3.45
C GLN A 525 23.79 10.87 4.77
N ASP A 526 24.58 11.20 5.80
CA ASP A 526 24.05 11.74 7.05
C ASP A 526 23.34 13.08 6.84
N LYS A 527 23.89 13.92 5.95
CA LYS A 527 23.24 15.17 5.54
C LYS A 527 21.90 14.90 4.84
N LEU A 528 21.83 13.90 3.95
CA LEU A 528 20.57 13.51 3.30
C LEU A 528 19.54 12.99 4.31
N LEU A 529 19.96 12.24 5.33
CA LEU A 529 19.07 11.79 6.41
C LEU A 529 18.48 12.96 7.21
N SER A 530 19.30 13.96 7.55
CA SER A 530 18.83 15.15 8.24
C SER A 530 17.79 15.91 7.39
N ILE A 531 18.09 16.10 6.11
CA ILE A 531 17.18 16.76 5.16
C ILE A 531 15.86 15.99 5.00
N LYS A 532 15.92 14.66 4.94
CA LYS A 532 14.72 13.81 4.91
C LYS A 532 13.76 14.12 6.07
N ASN A 533 14.27 14.15 7.30
CA ASN A 533 13.40 14.38 8.47
C ASN A 533 12.70 15.74 8.40
N TRP A 534 13.40 16.77 7.94
CA TRP A 534 12.81 18.09 7.69
C TRP A 534 11.76 18.07 6.58
N ILE A 535 12.01 17.36 5.46
CA ILE A 535 11.02 17.22 4.38
C ILE A 535 9.75 16.54 4.90
N ILE A 536 9.87 15.45 5.66
CA ILE A 536 8.71 14.75 6.25
C ILE A 536 7.90 15.69 7.13
N LEU A 537 8.56 16.49 7.98
CA LEU A 537 7.89 17.47 8.83
C LEU A 537 7.13 18.51 7.99
N TRP A 538 7.78 19.11 6.99
CA TRP A 538 7.15 20.13 6.15
C TRP A 538 5.99 19.58 5.31
N LEU A 539 6.13 18.36 4.76
CA LEU A 539 5.05 17.69 4.04
C LEU A 539 3.85 17.42 4.94
N THR A 540 4.09 17.00 6.18
CA THR A 540 3.04 16.79 7.17
C THR A 540 2.33 18.10 7.51
N LEU A 541 3.07 19.20 7.70
CA LEU A 541 2.46 20.50 7.96
C LEU A 541 1.69 21.05 6.74
N ALA A 542 2.15 20.75 5.54
CA ALA A 542 1.49 21.16 4.29
C ALA A 542 0.12 20.49 4.07
N THR A 543 -0.22 19.42 4.79
CA THR A 543 -1.56 18.83 4.72
C THR A 543 -2.65 19.76 5.26
N ILE A 544 -2.32 20.64 6.22
CA ILE A 544 -3.27 21.58 6.81
C ILE A 544 -3.83 22.56 5.76
N PRO A 545 -3.01 23.38 5.08
CA PRO A 545 -3.54 24.28 4.05
C PRO A 545 -4.14 23.52 2.86
N LEU A 546 -3.66 22.31 2.56
CA LEU A 546 -4.22 21.48 1.49
C LEU A 546 -5.69 21.12 1.75
N ILE A 547 -6.03 20.69 2.97
CA ILE A 547 -7.42 20.34 3.34
C ILE A 547 -8.30 21.58 3.29
N LEU A 548 -7.85 22.67 3.91
CA LEU A 548 -8.60 23.94 3.94
C LEU A 548 -8.89 24.44 2.53
N PHE A 549 -7.94 24.34 1.61
CA PHE A 549 -8.14 24.66 0.20
C PHE A 549 -9.20 23.74 -0.45
N CYS A 550 -9.08 22.42 -0.27
CA CYS A 550 -10.01 21.47 -0.90
C CYS A 550 -11.44 21.65 -0.40
N VAL A 551 -11.63 21.88 0.91
CA VAL A 551 -12.95 22.16 1.50
C VAL A 551 -13.46 23.52 1.05
N GLY A 552 -12.60 24.55 0.99
CA GLY A 552 -12.97 25.89 0.52
C GLY A 552 -13.43 25.94 -0.94
N VAL A 553 -12.89 25.07 -1.80
CA VAL A 553 -13.32 24.91 -3.21
C VAL A 553 -14.60 24.08 -3.34
N GLY A 554 -15.02 23.37 -2.29
CA GLY A 554 -16.19 22.50 -2.31
C GLY A 554 -15.95 21.15 -3.01
N LEU A 555 -14.71 20.66 -3.03
CA LEU A 555 -14.40 19.33 -3.54
C LEU A 555 -15.01 18.25 -2.63
N ASN A 556 -15.72 17.29 -3.23
CA ASN A 556 -16.24 16.13 -2.51
C ASN A 556 -15.43 14.87 -2.79
N LEU A 557 -15.59 13.87 -1.92
CA LEU A 557 -14.81 12.63 -1.96
C LEU A 557 -15.00 11.86 -3.27
N GLY A 558 -16.26 11.71 -3.71
CA GLY A 558 -16.59 10.97 -4.94
C GLY A 558 -15.96 11.59 -6.19
N TRP A 559 -15.97 12.92 -6.30
CA TRP A 559 -15.42 13.65 -7.43
C TRP A 559 -13.90 13.43 -7.55
N VAL A 560 -13.16 13.60 -6.45
CA VAL A 560 -11.70 13.42 -6.45
C VAL A 560 -11.34 11.97 -6.77
N PHE A 561 -12.08 11.02 -6.19
CA PHE A 561 -11.87 9.60 -6.42
C PHE A 561 -12.02 9.23 -7.91
N TRP A 562 -13.07 9.70 -8.59
CA TRP A 562 -13.30 9.40 -10.01
C TRP A 562 -12.42 10.17 -10.98
N PHE A 563 -12.07 11.41 -10.63
CA PHE A 563 -11.20 12.27 -11.44
C PHE A 563 -9.78 11.69 -11.57
N THR A 564 -9.34 10.92 -10.57
CA THR A 564 -7.97 10.41 -10.49
C THR A 564 -7.49 9.76 -11.79
N GLY A 565 -8.22 8.78 -12.35
CA GLY A 565 -7.74 8.11 -13.56
C GLY A 565 -7.84 8.95 -14.84
N VAL A 566 -8.62 10.04 -14.87
CA VAL A 566 -8.56 11.03 -15.95
C VAL A 566 -7.15 11.65 -15.99
N LEU A 567 -6.65 12.06 -14.82
CA LEU A 567 -5.36 12.75 -14.69
C LEU A 567 -4.17 11.79 -14.84
N ILE A 568 -4.18 10.65 -14.13
CA ILE A 568 -2.98 9.80 -14.00
C ILE A 568 -3.07 8.45 -14.73
N GLY A 569 -4.23 8.08 -15.28
CA GLY A 569 -4.43 6.80 -15.97
C GLY A 569 -3.49 6.58 -17.17
N CYS A 570 -3.09 7.66 -17.84
CA CYS A 570 -2.14 7.64 -18.96
C CYS A 570 -0.73 7.12 -18.60
N THR A 571 -0.36 7.07 -17.32
CA THR A 571 0.98 6.66 -16.85
C THR A 571 1.15 5.14 -16.74
N VAL A 572 0.05 4.40 -16.59
CA VAL A 572 0.03 2.97 -16.24
C VAL A 572 0.83 2.13 -17.23
N VAL A 573 0.49 2.22 -18.51
CA VAL A 573 1.14 1.44 -19.58
C VAL A 573 2.60 1.85 -19.76
N PRO A 574 2.96 3.15 -19.86
CA PRO A 574 4.35 3.58 -19.86
C PRO A 574 5.20 3.04 -18.70
N ILE A 575 4.69 3.08 -17.45
CA ILE A 575 5.42 2.57 -16.28
C ILE A 575 5.58 1.04 -16.37
N ALA A 576 4.51 0.30 -16.69
CA ALA A 576 4.60 -1.14 -16.84
C ALA A 576 5.62 -1.54 -17.92
N LEU A 577 5.62 -0.85 -19.07
CA LEU A 577 6.59 -1.08 -20.14
C LEU A 577 8.01 -0.65 -19.76
N SER A 578 8.18 0.35 -18.88
CA SER A 578 9.48 0.85 -18.42
C SER A 578 10.29 -0.20 -17.65
N VAL A 579 9.63 -1.22 -17.11
CA VAL A 579 10.31 -2.34 -16.45
C VAL A 579 10.18 -3.65 -17.22
N THR A 580 9.19 -3.80 -18.11
CA THR A 580 8.96 -5.06 -18.84
C THR A 580 9.59 -5.10 -20.24
N TRP A 581 9.60 -3.97 -20.96
CA TRP A 581 9.89 -3.94 -22.39
C TRP A 581 11.21 -3.22 -22.69
N SER A 582 12.18 -3.94 -23.26
CA SER A 582 13.51 -3.41 -23.61
C SER A 582 13.47 -2.42 -24.78
N ARG A 583 12.47 -2.54 -25.65
CA ARG A 583 12.30 -1.74 -26.87
C ARG A 583 11.57 -0.41 -26.65
N LEU A 584 11.13 -0.12 -25.43
CA LEU A 584 10.52 1.16 -25.09
C LEU A 584 11.54 2.30 -25.28
N THR A 585 11.08 3.46 -25.77
CA THR A 585 11.94 4.64 -25.97
C THR A 585 11.51 5.80 -25.10
N SER A 586 12.44 6.73 -24.82
CA SER A 586 12.13 7.95 -24.05
C SER A 586 11.05 8.80 -24.73
N LYS A 587 11.09 8.89 -26.07
CA LYS A 587 10.09 9.64 -26.84
C LYS A 587 8.71 9.02 -26.72
N GLY A 588 8.62 7.69 -26.78
CA GLY A 588 7.37 6.95 -26.61
C GLY A 588 6.75 7.17 -25.23
N MET A 589 7.54 7.05 -24.15
CA MET A 589 6.98 7.27 -22.81
C MET A 589 6.45 8.69 -22.60
N ILE A 590 7.21 9.71 -23.01
CA ILE A 590 6.83 11.11 -22.80
C ILE A 590 5.59 11.45 -23.62
N SER A 591 5.57 11.10 -24.91
CA SER A 591 4.42 11.35 -25.78
C SER A 591 3.18 10.60 -25.31
N GLY A 592 3.31 9.34 -24.89
CA GLY A 592 2.20 8.57 -24.34
C GLY A 592 1.55 9.24 -23.15
N VAL A 593 2.34 9.58 -22.12
CA VAL A 593 1.80 10.20 -20.90
C VAL A 593 1.19 11.57 -21.17
N VAL A 594 1.91 12.44 -21.89
CA VAL A 594 1.46 13.82 -22.11
C VAL A 594 0.22 13.87 -23.01
N THR A 595 0.23 13.14 -24.14
CA THR A 595 -0.92 13.10 -25.05
C THR A 595 -2.10 12.37 -24.42
N GLY A 596 -1.87 11.28 -23.67
CA GLY A 596 -2.93 10.57 -22.95
C GLY A 596 -3.64 11.47 -21.94
N CYS A 597 -2.88 12.16 -21.08
CA CYS A 597 -3.42 13.12 -20.11
C CYS A 597 -4.23 14.23 -20.80
N ALA A 598 -3.66 14.86 -21.83
CA ALA A 598 -4.32 15.95 -22.55
C ALA A 598 -5.62 15.49 -23.22
N CYS A 599 -5.61 14.36 -23.93
CA CYS A 599 -6.81 13.80 -24.56
C CYS A 599 -7.86 13.38 -23.53
N GLY A 600 -7.45 12.80 -22.41
CA GLY A 600 -8.34 12.42 -21.30
C GLY A 600 -9.06 13.63 -20.71
N LEU A 601 -8.32 14.70 -20.41
CA LEU A 601 -8.89 15.96 -19.90
C LEU A 601 -9.83 16.62 -20.91
N ILE A 602 -9.46 16.65 -22.19
CA ILE A 602 -10.31 17.20 -23.26
C ILE A 602 -11.60 16.41 -23.38
N ALA A 603 -11.53 15.08 -23.42
CA ALA A 603 -12.71 14.23 -23.57
C ALA A 603 -13.64 14.32 -22.34
N TRP A 604 -13.06 14.37 -21.14
CA TRP A 604 -13.81 14.58 -19.89
C TRP A 604 -14.55 15.91 -19.88
N LEU A 605 -13.86 17.02 -20.19
CA LEU A 605 -14.48 18.36 -20.24
C LEU A 605 -15.50 18.48 -21.38
N ALA A 606 -15.23 17.89 -22.53
CA ALA A 606 -16.16 17.85 -23.65
C ALA A 606 -17.46 17.14 -23.25
N MET A 607 -17.38 15.98 -22.61
CA MET A 607 -18.58 15.28 -22.11
C MET A 607 -19.29 16.08 -21.03
N ALA A 608 -18.56 16.64 -20.06
CA ALA A 608 -19.13 17.48 -19.02
C ALA A 608 -19.89 18.70 -19.58
N SER A 609 -19.42 19.27 -20.69
CA SER A 609 -20.06 20.41 -21.35
C SER A 609 -21.42 20.10 -22.00
N THR A 610 -21.74 18.81 -22.21
CA THR A 610 -23.01 18.40 -22.83
C THR A 610 -24.20 18.40 -21.85
N TYR A 611 -23.92 18.44 -20.54
CA TYR A 611 -24.97 18.49 -19.53
C TYR A 611 -25.62 19.87 -19.43
N PRO A 612 -26.87 19.96 -18.94
CA PRO A 612 -27.52 21.25 -18.67
C PRO A 612 -26.65 22.16 -17.79
N GLY A 613 -26.52 23.44 -18.18
CA GLY A 613 -25.62 24.40 -17.52
C GLY A 613 -24.15 24.33 -17.96
N GLY A 614 -23.77 23.34 -18.77
CA GLY A 614 -22.44 23.22 -19.37
C GLY A 614 -21.31 23.26 -18.32
N LEU A 615 -20.21 23.96 -18.64
CA LEU A 615 -19.11 24.16 -17.68
C LEU A 615 -19.38 25.28 -16.66
N GLY A 616 -20.55 25.93 -16.70
CA GLY A 616 -20.96 26.90 -15.68
C GLY A 616 -21.19 26.23 -14.31
N ASP A 617 -21.79 25.04 -14.32
CA ASP A 617 -21.94 24.18 -13.14
C ASP A 617 -20.79 23.17 -13.03
N PHE A 618 -19.55 23.68 -13.00
CA PHE A 618 -18.33 22.90 -13.19
C PHE A 618 -18.27 21.63 -12.32
N LEU A 619 -18.35 21.74 -11.00
CA LEU A 619 -18.19 20.59 -10.09
C LEU A 619 -19.28 19.53 -10.27
N LYS A 620 -20.52 19.96 -10.53
CA LYS A 620 -21.66 19.07 -10.71
C LYS A 620 -21.56 18.30 -12.03
N ASN A 621 -21.25 18.98 -13.13
CA ASN A 621 -21.26 18.39 -14.47
C ASN A 621 -19.98 17.58 -14.74
N THR A 622 -18.84 18.02 -14.22
CA THR A 622 -17.60 17.24 -14.30
C THR A 622 -17.59 16.04 -13.37
N GLY A 623 -18.37 16.07 -12.29
CA GLY A 623 -18.60 14.97 -11.36
C GLY A 623 -19.51 13.85 -11.87
N GLN A 624 -20.13 14.02 -13.05
CA GLN A 624 -21.04 13.03 -13.61
C GLN A 624 -20.28 11.77 -14.02
N GLU A 625 -20.89 10.61 -13.75
CA GLU A 625 -20.29 9.30 -13.97
C GLU A 625 -19.83 9.09 -15.41
N LEU A 626 -20.67 9.44 -16.40
CA LEU A 626 -20.34 9.24 -17.81
C LEU A 626 -19.18 10.15 -18.27
N ALA A 627 -19.09 11.39 -17.75
CA ALA A 627 -17.97 12.26 -18.07
C ALA A 627 -16.66 11.66 -17.54
N MET A 628 -16.67 11.19 -16.29
CA MET A 628 -15.53 10.52 -15.68
C MET A 628 -15.15 9.24 -16.43
N PHE A 629 -16.13 8.41 -16.80
CA PHE A 629 -15.92 7.18 -17.57
C PHE A 629 -15.19 7.45 -18.89
N VAL A 630 -15.66 8.42 -19.68
CA VAL A 630 -15.05 8.75 -20.96
C VAL A 630 -13.63 9.29 -20.77
N GLY A 631 -13.42 10.21 -19.82
CA GLY A 631 -12.11 10.77 -19.52
C GLY A 631 -11.09 9.70 -19.12
N ASN A 632 -11.48 8.78 -18.23
CA ASN A 632 -10.65 7.67 -17.77
C ASN A 632 -10.26 6.75 -18.93
N CYS A 633 -11.25 6.29 -19.72
CA CYS A 633 -11.02 5.39 -20.86
C CYS A 633 -10.09 6.02 -21.91
N VAL A 634 -10.29 7.30 -22.24
CA VAL A 634 -9.43 8.01 -23.21
C VAL A 634 -8.03 8.19 -22.66
N SER A 635 -7.88 8.57 -21.38
CA SER A 635 -6.57 8.82 -20.76
C SER A 635 -5.66 7.58 -20.82
N ILE A 636 -6.14 6.42 -20.35
CA ILE A 636 -5.37 5.18 -20.36
C ILE A 636 -5.19 4.61 -21.77
N GLY A 637 -6.23 4.66 -22.60
CA GLY A 637 -6.23 4.09 -23.95
C GLY A 637 -5.30 4.82 -24.90
N VAL A 638 -5.45 6.14 -24.99
CA VAL A 638 -4.57 6.99 -25.82
C VAL A 638 -3.15 6.96 -25.27
N GLY A 639 -2.98 7.04 -23.95
CA GLY A 639 -1.65 7.04 -23.34
C GLY A 639 -0.86 5.77 -23.62
N GLY A 640 -1.50 4.60 -23.48
CA GLY A 640 -0.89 3.32 -23.82
C GLY A 640 -0.64 3.15 -25.32
N GLY A 641 -1.62 3.47 -26.16
CA GLY A 641 -1.51 3.35 -27.62
C GLY A 641 -0.39 4.21 -28.21
N VAL A 642 -0.36 5.50 -27.86
CA VAL A 642 0.68 6.44 -28.33
C VAL A 642 2.06 6.01 -27.82
N CYS A 643 2.17 5.56 -26.56
CA CYS A 643 3.43 5.07 -25.99
C CYS A 643 4.03 3.93 -26.81
N ILE A 644 3.21 2.93 -27.17
CA ILE A 644 3.63 1.77 -27.95
C ILE A 644 3.98 2.18 -29.38
N ILE A 645 3.08 2.91 -30.07
CA ILE A 645 3.24 3.29 -31.47
C ILE A 645 4.51 4.15 -31.65
N VAL A 646 4.68 5.20 -30.86
CA VAL A 646 5.85 6.08 -30.95
C VAL A 646 7.13 5.32 -30.60
N SER A 647 7.08 4.40 -29.61
CA SER A 647 8.24 3.55 -29.31
C SER A 647 8.60 2.65 -30.49
N LEU A 648 7.62 2.05 -31.17
CA LEU A 648 7.90 1.20 -32.34
C LEU A 648 8.48 2.01 -33.51
N ILE A 649 7.97 3.22 -33.77
CA ILE A 649 8.44 4.10 -34.85
C ILE A 649 9.85 4.63 -34.58
N THR A 650 10.15 4.98 -33.33
CA THR A 650 11.42 5.61 -32.96
C THR A 650 12.53 4.61 -32.62
N ASN A 651 12.23 3.31 -32.60
CA ASN A 651 13.16 2.30 -32.14
C ASN A 651 13.81 1.51 -33.28
N ASN A 652 15.11 1.80 -33.51
CA ASN A 652 15.96 1.07 -34.46
C ASN A 652 16.83 -0.03 -33.81
N ARG A 653 16.58 -0.43 -32.56
CA ARG A 653 17.43 -1.35 -31.77
C ARG A 653 17.25 -2.84 -32.11
N LYS A 654 18.35 -3.60 -32.07
CA LYS A 654 18.42 -5.07 -32.25
C LYS A 654 18.41 -5.81 -30.90
N THR A 655 18.25 -7.13 -30.91
CA THR A 655 18.11 -7.98 -29.70
C THR A 655 19.28 -7.87 -28.71
N HIS A 656 20.52 -7.72 -29.18
CA HIS A 656 21.71 -7.55 -28.33
C HIS A 656 21.66 -6.25 -27.49
N ASP A 657 20.92 -5.24 -27.94
CA ASP A 657 20.75 -3.97 -27.23
C ASP A 657 19.95 -4.14 -25.93
N ALA A 658 19.15 -5.21 -25.79
CA ALA A 658 18.34 -5.43 -24.60
C ALA A 658 19.19 -5.69 -23.35
N ARG A 659 20.29 -6.45 -23.47
CA ARG A 659 21.21 -6.72 -22.32
C ARG A 659 21.85 -5.40 -21.85
N THR A 660 22.38 -4.63 -22.78
CA THR A 660 22.99 -3.32 -22.50
C THR A 660 22.02 -2.35 -21.84
N GLU A 661 20.75 -2.35 -22.24
CA GLU A 661 19.73 -1.49 -21.63
C GLU A 661 19.42 -1.87 -20.18
N TRP A 662 19.36 -3.16 -19.85
CA TRP A 662 19.13 -3.60 -18.47
C TRP A 662 20.37 -3.46 -17.60
N GLU A 663 21.59 -3.54 -18.14
CA GLU A 663 22.79 -3.25 -17.35
C GLU A 663 22.84 -1.80 -16.84
N LYS A 664 22.27 -0.84 -17.59
CA LYS A 664 22.15 0.55 -17.11
C LYS A 664 21.38 0.63 -15.79
N THR A 665 20.32 -0.16 -15.63
CA THR A 665 19.50 -0.15 -14.40
C THR A 665 20.14 -0.96 -13.28
N ARG A 666 20.98 -1.96 -13.60
CA ARG A 666 21.74 -2.74 -12.62
C ARG A 666 22.92 -1.99 -12.01
N ASN A 667 23.39 -0.94 -12.69
CA ASN A 667 24.40 -0.02 -12.18
C ASN A 667 23.86 0.98 -11.14
N ILE A 668 22.55 0.98 -10.87
CA ILE A 668 21.99 1.70 -9.73
C ILE A 668 22.44 0.95 -8.47
N GLU A 669 23.41 1.52 -7.75
CA GLU A 669 24.04 0.88 -6.60
C GLU A 669 24.36 1.89 -5.49
N ASN A 670 24.25 1.45 -4.23
CA ASN A 670 24.80 2.18 -3.10
C ASN A 670 26.27 1.75 -2.93
N PRO A 671 27.25 2.65 -3.12
CA PRO A 671 28.66 2.27 -3.04
C PRO A 671 29.10 1.84 -1.63
N LEU A 672 28.34 2.19 -0.58
CA LEU A 672 28.62 1.70 0.78
C LEU A 672 28.13 0.28 1.00
N TYR A 673 26.94 -0.03 0.48
CA TYR A 673 26.27 -1.31 0.62
C TYR A 673 25.81 -1.83 -0.75
N PRO A 674 26.73 -2.41 -1.55
CA PRO A 674 26.42 -3.05 -2.82
C PRO A 674 25.23 -3.99 -2.74
N TRP A 675 24.35 -3.96 -3.75
CA TRP A 675 23.16 -4.81 -3.75
C TRP A 675 23.53 -6.29 -3.88
N SER A 676 24.66 -6.60 -4.52
CA SER A 676 25.21 -7.95 -4.63
C SER A 676 25.50 -8.57 -3.26
N LEU A 677 26.02 -7.77 -2.32
CA LEU A 677 26.25 -8.19 -0.94
C LEU A 677 24.96 -8.27 -0.14
N LYS A 678 24.05 -7.30 -0.34
CA LYS A 678 22.74 -7.27 0.33
C LYS A 678 21.94 -8.55 0.07
N TYR A 679 21.95 -9.03 -1.16
CA TYR A 679 21.22 -10.23 -1.59
C TYR A 679 22.12 -11.47 -1.77
N ALA A 680 23.36 -11.46 -1.26
CA ALA A 680 24.31 -12.58 -1.44
C ALA A 680 23.75 -13.92 -0.94
N HIS A 681 22.96 -13.89 0.12
CA HIS A 681 22.28 -15.07 0.68
C HIS A 681 21.26 -15.70 -0.28
N GLU A 682 20.72 -14.93 -1.24
CA GLU A 682 19.78 -15.45 -2.25
C GLU A 682 20.49 -16.07 -3.45
N PHE A 683 21.76 -15.71 -3.69
CA PHE A 683 22.48 -16.07 -4.91
C PHE A 683 23.59 -17.11 -4.71
N THR A 684 23.83 -17.56 -3.48
CA THR A 684 24.90 -18.50 -3.07
C THR A 684 26.33 -18.06 -3.41
N THR A 685 26.51 -16.86 -3.98
CA THR A 685 27.79 -16.27 -4.39
C THR A 685 27.90 -14.83 -3.94
N ILE A 686 29.10 -14.41 -3.50
CA ILE A 686 29.40 -13.04 -3.07
C ILE A 686 29.63 -12.10 -4.28
N SER A 687 29.95 -12.67 -5.44
CA SER A 687 30.16 -11.91 -6.68
C SER A 687 28.85 -11.41 -7.31
N ARG A 688 28.92 -10.26 -7.99
CA ARG A 688 27.80 -9.68 -8.74
C ARG A 688 27.34 -10.69 -9.82
N PRO A 689 26.13 -11.26 -9.72
CA PRO A 689 25.64 -12.23 -10.71
C PRO A 689 25.43 -11.55 -12.07
N SER A 690 25.40 -12.31 -13.16
CA SER A 690 25.01 -11.78 -14.46
C SER A 690 23.50 -11.57 -14.58
N GLN A 691 23.06 -10.81 -15.58
CA GLN A 691 21.64 -10.55 -15.81
C GLN A 691 20.86 -11.85 -16.11
N GLU A 692 21.50 -12.79 -16.80
CA GLU A 692 20.89 -14.06 -17.15
C GLU A 692 20.73 -14.94 -15.94
N LYS A 693 21.77 -15.02 -15.10
CA LYS A 693 21.71 -15.72 -13.82
C LYS A 693 20.60 -15.15 -12.92
N MET A 694 20.47 -13.83 -12.82
CA MET A 694 19.35 -13.18 -12.10
C MET A 694 17.99 -13.59 -12.67
N THR A 695 17.86 -13.57 -13.99
CA THR A 695 16.61 -13.93 -14.68
C THR A 695 16.26 -15.42 -14.47
N GLN A 696 17.26 -16.30 -14.43
CA GLN A 696 17.07 -17.73 -14.16
C GLN A 696 16.66 -17.99 -12.71
N ILE A 697 17.31 -17.34 -11.74
CA ILE A 697 17.00 -17.46 -10.31
C ILE A 697 15.53 -17.08 -10.04
N PHE A 698 15.08 -15.95 -10.60
CA PHE A 698 13.73 -15.45 -10.38
C PHE A 698 12.72 -15.89 -11.45
N LYS A 699 13.09 -16.80 -12.37
CA LYS A 699 12.22 -17.24 -13.47
C LYS A 699 10.89 -17.78 -12.97
N ARG A 700 10.94 -18.68 -11.97
CA ARG A 700 9.73 -19.29 -11.37
C ARG A 700 8.85 -18.22 -10.71
N ALA A 701 9.43 -17.36 -9.87
CA ALA A 701 8.69 -16.29 -9.20
C ALA A 701 8.02 -15.33 -10.20
N LYS A 702 8.70 -14.99 -11.30
CA LYS A 702 8.13 -14.19 -12.39
C LYS A 702 6.92 -14.85 -13.03
N TYR A 703 7.01 -16.13 -13.40
CA TYR A 703 5.87 -16.84 -14.02
C TYR A 703 4.72 -17.03 -13.05
N ILE A 704 5.00 -17.28 -11.76
CA ILE A 704 3.96 -17.34 -10.72
C ILE A 704 3.26 -15.99 -10.62
N ALA A 705 3.99 -14.88 -10.51
CA ALA A 705 3.41 -13.54 -10.40
C ALA A 705 2.51 -13.18 -11.60
N ILE A 706 2.97 -13.45 -12.82
CA ILE A 706 2.20 -13.18 -14.05
C ILE A 706 1.01 -14.13 -14.15
N GLY A 707 1.22 -15.43 -13.93
CA GLY A 707 0.19 -16.46 -14.04
C GLY A 707 -0.94 -16.26 -13.03
N PHE A 708 -0.61 -16.12 -11.74
CA PHE A 708 -1.62 -15.84 -10.71
C PHE A 708 -2.29 -14.49 -10.92
N GLY A 709 -1.54 -13.43 -11.26
CA GLY A 709 -2.11 -12.13 -11.55
C GLY A 709 -3.18 -12.20 -12.64
N LEU A 710 -2.87 -12.81 -13.80
CA LEU A 710 -3.81 -12.94 -14.91
C LEU A 710 -5.00 -13.86 -14.59
N VAL A 711 -4.75 -15.02 -13.98
CA VAL A 711 -5.81 -15.98 -13.64
C VAL A 711 -6.77 -15.40 -12.61
N LEU A 712 -6.26 -14.76 -11.56
CA LEU A 712 -7.10 -14.13 -10.54
C LEU A 712 -7.85 -12.91 -11.10
N THR A 713 -7.22 -12.10 -11.95
CA THR A 713 -7.93 -11.01 -12.65
C THR A 713 -9.05 -11.55 -13.53
N ALA A 714 -8.82 -12.60 -14.31
CA ALA A 714 -9.87 -13.22 -15.12
C ALA A 714 -10.99 -13.81 -14.23
N ALA A 715 -10.63 -14.45 -13.11
CA ALA A 715 -11.60 -15.01 -12.18
C ALA A 715 -12.49 -13.93 -11.55
N ILE A 716 -11.89 -12.83 -11.08
CA ILE A 716 -12.57 -11.75 -10.36
C ILE A 716 -13.34 -10.81 -11.32
N ILE A 717 -12.80 -10.47 -12.49
CA ILE A 717 -13.40 -9.44 -13.37
C ILE A 717 -14.30 -10.05 -14.45
N ILE A 718 -14.05 -11.30 -14.84
CA ILE A 718 -14.80 -11.94 -15.94
C ILE A 718 -15.68 -13.06 -15.38
N ILE A 719 -15.10 -14.08 -14.75
CA ILE A 719 -15.82 -15.31 -14.40
C ILE A 719 -16.89 -15.03 -13.33
N TRP A 720 -16.53 -14.42 -12.21
CA TRP A 720 -17.46 -14.18 -11.11
C TRP A 720 -18.61 -13.23 -11.53
N PRO A 721 -18.38 -12.05 -12.14
CA PRO A 721 -19.44 -11.22 -12.69
C PRO A 721 -20.35 -11.96 -13.67
N SER A 722 -19.80 -12.78 -14.56
CA SER A 722 -20.59 -13.53 -15.53
C SER A 722 -21.55 -14.51 -14.86
N ILE A 723 -21.07 -15.23 -13.82
CA ILE A 723 -21.91 -16.12 -13.00
C ILE A 723 -23.02 -15.30 -12.32
N MET A 724 -22.69 -14.17 -11.70
CA MET A 724 -23.67 -13.36 -10.99
C MET A 724 -24.72 -12.73 -11.92
N ILE A 725 -24.33 -12.31 -13.12
CA ILE A 725 -25.26 -11.81 -14.14
C ILE A 725 -26.25 -12.90 -14.57
N SER A 726 -25.79 -14.17 -14.67
CA SER A 726 -26.65 -15.29 -15.06
C SER A 726 -27.74 -15.61 -14.02
N ILE A 727 -27.49 -15.31 -12.74
CA ILE A 727 -28.44 -15.57 -11.64
C ILE A 727 -29.61 -14.57 -11.66
N GLY A 728 -29.37 -13.31 -12.07
CA GLY A 728 -30.39 -12.27 -12.08
C GLY A 728 -30.59 -11.61 -10.71
N VAL A 729 -31.84 -11.49 -10.26
CA VAL A 729 -32.18 -10.96 -8.93
C VAL A 729 -32.02 -12.08 -7.90
N LEU A 730 -31.21 -11.84 -6.87
CA LEU A 730 -30.96 -12.85 -5.84
C LEU A 730 -32.21 -13.15 -5.03
N ASN A 731 -32.50 -14.43 -4.83
CA ASN A 731 -33.47 -14.86 -3.82
C ASN A 731 -32.85 -14.86 -2.41
N VAL A 732 -33.68 -15.09 -1.38
CA VAL A 732 -33.22 -15.06 0.03
C VAL A 732 -32.06 -16.04 0.31
N THR A 733 -32.09 -17.24 -0.27
CA THR A 733 -31.04 -18.24 -0.10
C THR A 733 -29.72 -17.79 -0.75
N GLN A 734 -29.80 -17.25 -1.97
CA GLN A 734 -28.63 -16.74 -2.69
C GLN A 734 -28.07 -15.49 -2.01
N PHE A 735 -28.92 -14.61 -1.49
CA PHE A 735 -28.50 -13.45 -0.70
C PHE A 735 -27.83 -13.87 0.62
N ARG A 736 -28.33 -14.93 1.27
CA ARG A 736 -27.67 -15.52 2.43
C ARG A 736 -26.29 -16.07 2.07
N MET A 737 -26.15 -16.76 0.94
CA MET A 737 -24.84 -17.22 0.45
C MET A 737 -23.89 -16.05 0.15
N TRP A 738 -24.41 -14.96 -0.44
CA TRP A 738 -23.62 -13.75 -0.71
C TRP A 738 -23.06 -13.10 0.55
N THR A 739 -23.91 -12.92 1.56
CA THR A 739 -23.50 -12.35 2.85
C THR A 739 -22.59 -13.29 3.64
N GLN A 740 -22.81 -14.61 3.60
CA GLN A 740 -21.92 -15.58 4.20
C GLN A 740 -20.55 -15.61 3.53
N LEU A 741 -20.49 -15.50 2.20
CA LEU A 741 -19.24 -15.46 1.45
C LEU A 741 -18.37 -14.27 1.86
N SER A 742 -18.96 -13.08 2.01
CA SER A 742 -18.22 -11.89 2.47
C SER A 742 -17.69 -12.08 3.89
N GLN A 743 -18.52 -12.59 4.80
CA GLN A 743 -18.13 -12.89 6.18
C GLN A 743 -16.97 -13.87 6.26
N VAL A 744 -17.09 -15.04 5.62
CA VAL A 744 -16.05 -16.08 5.64
C VAL A 744 -14.73 -15.54 5.09
N TRP A 745 -14.78 -14.74 4.02
CA TRP A 745 -13.58 -14.12 3.46
C TRP A 745 -12.92 -13.16 4.46
N ALA A 746 -13.70 -12.31 5.15
CA ALA A 746 -13.18 -11.41 6.17
C ALA A 746 -12.54 -12.16 7.35
N PHE A 747 -13.15 -13.25 7.82
CA PHE A 747 -12.58 -14.07 8.90
C PHE A 747 -11.26 -14.73 8.49
N ILE A 748 -11.19 -15.33 7.30
CA ILE A 748 -9.96 -15.94 6.79
C ILE A 748 -8.86 -14.88 6.62
N ALA A 749 -9.20 -13.72 6.05
CA ALA A 749 -8.27 -12.61 5.89
C ALA A 749 -7.76 -12.09 7.24
N ALA A 750 -8.63 -11.94 8.24
CA ALA A 750 -8.25 -11.52 9.59
C ALA A 750 -7.33 -12.54 10.26
N ILE A 751 -7.64 -13.84 10.20
CA ILE A 751 -6.77 -14.89 10.76
C ILE A 751 -5.39 -14.82 10.11
N PHE A 752 -5.32 -14.71 8.78
CA PHE A 752 -4.05 -14.60 8.07
C PHE A 752 -3.24 -13.39 8.53
N ILE A 753 -3.86 -12.20 8.55
CA ILE A 753 -3.21 -10.94 8.89
C ILE A 753 -2.76 -10.89 10.35
N ILE A 754 -3.50 -11.48 11.27
CA ILE A 754 -3.18 -11.47 12.71
C ILE A 754 -2.11 -12.52 13.04
N THR A 755 -2.19 -13.71 12.45
CA THR A 755 -1.35 -14.84 12.88
C THR A 755 -0.04 -14.94 12.11
N VAL A 756 -0.06 -14.80 10.79
CA VAL A 756 1.11 -15.09 9.94
C VAL A 756 2.27 -14.12 10.18
N PRO A 757 2.08 -12.78 10.18
CA PRO A 757 3.17 -11.85 10.45
C PRO A 757 3.73 -12.05 11.87
N LEU A 758 2.86 -12.25 12.86
CA LEU A 758 3.26 -12.45 14.25
C LEU A 758 4.16 -13.68 14.41
N ILE A 759 3.77 -14.82 13.84
CA ILE A 759 4.55 -16.07 13.90
C ILE A 759 5.90 -15.88 13.18
N GLN A 760 5.90 -15.27 11.99
CA GLN A 760 7.12 -15.05 11.21
C GLN A 760 8.13 -14.16 11.93
N GLU A 761 7.67 -13.06 12.55
CA GLU A 761 8.52 -12.13 13.28
C GLU A 761 9.06 -12.75 14.58
N ILE A 762 8.22 -13.46 15.35
CA ILE A 762 8.67 -14.16 16.57
C ILE A 762 9.74 -15.19 16.21
N TYR A 763 9.51 -16.00 15.17
CA TYR A 763 10.48 -16.98 14.70
C TYR A 763 11.81 -16.32 14.28
N GLY A 764 11.72 -15.23 13.51
CA GLY A 764 12.90 -14.47 13.05
C GLY A 764 13.75 -13.92 14.20
N ILE A 765 13.09 -13.34 15.21
CA ILE A 765 13.75 -12.81 16.42
C ILE A 765 14.41 -13.94 17.22
N VAL A 766 13.68 -15.02 17.51
CA VAL A 766 14.21 -16.16 18.28
C VAL A 766 15.42 -16.78 17.59
N HIS A 767 15.35 -16.99 16.27
CA HIS A 767 16.45 -17.53 15.49
C HIS A 767 17.68 -16.59 15.54
N ARG A 768 17.48 -15.27 15.43
CA ARG A 768 18.57 -14.29 15.48
C ARG A 768 19.23 -14.21 16.86
N VAL A 769 18.44 -14.24 17.93
CA VAL A 769 18.95 -14.26 19.31
C VAL A 769 19.78 -15.52 19.55
N LYS A 770 19.32 -16.68 19.08
CA LYS A 770 20.08 -17.95 19.18
C LYS A 770 21.41 -17.85 18.42
N LYS A 771 21.42 -17.26 17.21
CA LYS A 771 22.64 -17.05 16.42
C LYS A 771 23.62 -16.09 17.10
N ASN A 772 23.14 -14.98 17.66
CA ASN A 772 23.99 -14.03 18.38
C ASN A 772 24.65 -14.69 19.59
N ARG A 773 23.87 -15.46 20.38
CA ARG A 773 24.39 -16.22 21.53
C ARG A 773 25.43 -17.26 21.12
N ASN A 774 25.23 -17.95 19.99
CA ASN A 774 26.22 -18.90 19.47
C ASN A 774 27.52 -18.19 19.02
N ASN A 775 27.40 -17.02 18.39
CA ASN A 775 28.56 -16.22 17.98
C ASN A 775 29.33 -15.66 19.19
N GLU A 776 28.64 -15.20 20.23
CA GLU A 776 29.25 -14.77 21.49
C GLU A 776 30.01 -15.92 22.16
N ARG A 777 29.38 -17.10 22.26
CA ARG A 777 30.01 -18.31 22.81
C ARG A 777 31.24 -18.74 22.00
N SER A 778 31.20 -18.59 20.68
CA SER A 778 32.36 -18.90 19.81
C SER A 778 33.51 -17.92 20.05
N ARG A 779 33.23 -16.62 20.19
CA ARG A 779 34.23 -15.59 20.52
C ARG A 779 34.85 -15.79 21.91
N GLU A 780 34.05 -16.17 22.90
CA GLU A 780 34.55 -16.51 24.24
C GLU A 780 35.46 -17.75 24.20
N THR A 781 35.14 -18.73 23.34
CA THR A 781 35.97 -19.92 23.15
C THR A 781 37.28 -19.60 22.43
N GLU A 782 37.27 -18.72 21.43
CA GLU A 782 38.49 -18.23 20.75
C GLU A 782 39.37 -17.39 21.67
N GLN A 783 38.79 -16.51 22.50
CA GLN A 783 39.54 -15.72 23.48
C GLN A 783 40.13 -16.58 24.61
N ASN A 784 39.41 -17.60 25.08
CA ASN A 784 39.93 -18.51 26.11
C ASN A 784 40.92 -19.55 25.55
N GLY A 785 40.78 -19.95 24.27
CA GLY A 785 41.70 -20.85 23.57
C GLY A 785 43.00 -20.18 23.11
N GLY A 786 43.00 -18.87 22.90
CA GLY A 786 44.19 -18.06 22.57
C GLY A 786 45.25 -18.02 23.67
N THR A 787 44.90 -18.42 24.90
CA THR A 787 45.85 -18.50 26.03
C THR A 787 46.53 -19.88 26.15
N GLN A 788 46.21 -20.86 25.29
CA GLN A 788 46.78 -22.22 25.40
C GLN A 788 47.33 -22.85 24.10
N LEU A 789 47.44 -22.13 22.98
CA LEU A 789 47.97 -22.72 21.74
C LEU A 789 49.07 -21.87 21.08
N ASN A 790 50.17 -21.66 21.79
CA ASN A 790 51.50 -21.60 21.16
C ASN A 790 52.04 -23.03 21.10
N GLY A 791 51.63 -23.79 20.09
CA GLY A 791 52.19 -25.12 19.84
C GLY A 791 51.21 -26.14 19.27
N HIS A 792 50.79 -25.95 18.02
CA HIS A 792 50.88 -26.97 16.95
C HIS A 792 50.07 -26.56 15.72
N ALA A 793 50.70 -26.75 14.56
CA ALA A 793 50.12 -26.58 13.25
C ALA A 793 49.20 -27.75 12.88
N HIS A 794 48.02 -27.49 12.31
CA HIS A 794 47.62 -28.00 10.98
C HIS A 794 46.19 -27.60 10.57
N ASN A 795 46.04 -27.41 9.25
CA ASN A 795 44.85 -27.38 8.40
C ASN A 795 43.66 -28.24 8.85
N VAL A 796 42.42 -27.84 8.48
CA VAL A 796 41.59 -28.44 7.41
C VAL A 796 40.19 -27.79 7.38
N ASP A 797 39.66 -27.69 6.16
CA ASP A 797 38.30 -27.39 5.69
C ASP A 797 37.13 -27.64 6.65
N ASP A 798 36.16 -26.73 6.64
CA ASP A 798 34.74 -27.12 6.69
C ASP A 798 33.82 -26.07 6.03
N THR A 799 33.63 -26.24 4.72
CA THR A 799 32.48 -25.72 3.98
C THR A 799 31.55 -26.89 3.65
N LYS A 800 30.45 -27.07 4.40
CA LYS A 800 29.18 -27.72 3.96
C LYS A 800 28.29 -28.07 5.15
N ARG A 801 27.21 -27.30 5.33
CA ARG A 801 25.83 -27.77 5.59
C ARG A 801 24.97 -26.58 6.03
N ASP A 802 24.26 -25.98 5.09
CA ASP A 802 23.08 -25.15 5.35
C ASP A 802 22.20 -25.16 4.10
N THR A 803 21.68 -26.34 3.80
CA THR A 803 20.54 -26.58 2.91
C THR A 803 19.71 -27.65 3.60
N ASP A 804 18.81 -27.24 4.49
CA ASP A 804 17.56 -27.93 4.83
C ASP A 804 16.84 -27.18 5.95
N SER A 805 15.93 -26.28 5.56
CA SER A 805 14.65 -26.05 6.24
C SER A 805 13.88 -24.91 5.55
N MET A 806 13.33 -25.20 4.37
CA MET A 806 12.16 -24.52 3.82
C MET A 806 10.99 -25.49 3.94
N ILE A 807 10.13 -25.30 4.93
CA ILE A 807 8.68 -25.56 4.89
C ILE A 807 8.03 -24.46 5.71
#